data_AF-A0A961X5K7-F1
#
_entry.id   AF-A0A961X5K7-F1
#
_cell.length_a   1.000
_cell.length_b   1.000
_cell.length_c   1.000
_cell.angle_alpha   90.00
_cell.angle_beta   90.00
_cell.angle_gamma   90.00
#
_symmetry.space_group_name_H-M   'P 1'
#
loop_
_entity.id
_entity.type
_entity.pdbx_description
1 polymer ?
#
loop_
_entity_poly.entity_id
_entity_poly.type
_entity_poly.pdbx_seq_one_letter_code
_entity_poly.pdbx_strand_id
1 'polypeptide(L)'
;MDRGDRKVLVCNCEKTMQIDGKKLARALGEKEPLHVHSHLCRAEAPNYLDALKGDESLLVCCTQEAPLFRELASEKGKADQVRFTNIRERAGWSQEGATAVAKMAALVAEAALEVRPAGLKTLRSDGVCLVYGNGDVALATARKLGARLDVSLLLADASDMTPPAIVDVPIYRGIVARAAGHFGAFDIVVDGYAPAVPSSRAGLEFVMPRDGASSRCSIIFDISGRAPLFSQHERMDGYFHLDPGDRAGIAEAILEASDLVGEFEKPLYVDYDGDICAHSRSGLAGCSRCLDICPMSAVSRNGDEVVFDPMICGGCGGCASVCPTGAASYTMPDRVGLLERLAALLPAYHGAGGKKAVILVHDENHGAEMIAMLARHYRGLPANVLPFSLNQVTQLGHEVMAAALAMGAQSLFLLIDPRRRDEISGTIEQAALVNRVLGAMAFEKGDERLVVIDEQDPEAVDRILWAGADVAPMKQRGFTPNANKREVARTAFWALNDGAPARQQVIALESGAPYGRITVDTTGCTMCLACVSACPMGAIRDNPDRPLIALVEQDCVQCGLCARTCPEKVITLEPRLNLTNEAMSAVVLHQEEPAECIRCGKAFGSKGSIERIVTQLAGKHSMFQSKEAQDLIRMCDDCRIRQQAENKGNPFAFGERPLIRTTEDYLREEEEAAAGGNGKDRSAGEDGGQGKH
;
A
#
# COMPACT_ATOMS: atom_id res chain seq x y z
N MET A 1 -25.53 13.05 16.57
CA MET A 1 -24.64 13.38 15.43
C MET A 1 -24.36 14.85 15.57
N ASP A 2 -23.15 15.19 15.98
CA ASP A 2 -22.70 16.59 15.98
C ASP A 2 -22.29 16.90 14.53
N ARG A 3 -23.06 17.75 13.83
CA ARG A 3 -22.89 18.03 12.39
C ARG A 3 -21.89 19.17 12.13
N GLY A 4 -21.22 19.64 13.18
CA GLY A 4 -20.66 20.99 13.19
C GLY A 4 -21.77 22.03 13.04
N ASP A 5 -21.41 23.30 13.20
CA ASP A 5 -22.33 24.44 13.10
C ASP A 5 -22.67 24.74 11.63
N ARG A 6 -23.36 23.81 10.95
CA ARG A 6 -23.67 23.87 9.51
C ARG A 6 -25.16 23.90 9.18
N LYS A 7 -25.56 24.94 8.46
CA LYS A 7 -26.92 25.12 7.95
C LYS A 7 -27.12 24.43 6.60
N VAL A 8 -28.13 23.58 6.48
CA VAL A 8 -28.42 22.83 5.24
C VAL A 8 -29.42 23.58 4.37
N LEU A 9 -29.08 23.78 3.09
CA LEU A 9 -29.98 24.34 2.09
C LEU A 9 -30.39 23.27 1.09
N VAL A 10 -31.69 22.96 1.07
CA VAL A 10 -32.28 21.90 0.25
C VAL A 10 -33.17 22.53 -0.83
N CYS A 11 -33.05 22.05 -2.06
CA CYS A 11 -33.88 22.45 -3.19
C CYS A 11 -34.49 21.22 -3.86
N ASN A 12 -35.76 21.28 -4.25
CA ASN A 12 -36.45 20.22 -5.00
C ASN A 12 -36.25 20.30 -6.52
N CYS A 13 -35.42 21.26 -6.98
CA CYS A 13 -35.07 21.49 -8.38
C CYS A 13 -36.33 21.58 -9.27
N GLU A 14 -37.13 22.62 -9.07
CA GLU A 14 -38.39 22.84 -9.79
C GLU A 14 -39.40 21.69 -9.64
N LYS A 15 -39.44 21.08 -8.45
CA LYS A 15 -40.28 19.91 -8.10
C LYS A 15 -40.00 18.66 -8.92
N THR A 16 -38.84 18.58 -9.57
CA THR A 16 -38.38 17.33 -10.22
C THR A 16 -38.01 16.25 -9.19
N MET A 17 -37.82 16.63 -7.92
CA MET A 17 -37.66 15.71 -6.79
C MET A 17 -38.76 15.89 -5.75
N GLN A 18 -39.20 14.79 -5.15
CA GLN A 18 -40.10 14.83 -4.00
C GLN A 18 -39.28 14.80 -2.71
N ILE A 19 -39.23 15.92 -1.99
CA ILE A 19 -38.48 16.04 -0.74
C ILE A 19 -39.42 16.41 0.41
N ASP A 20 -39.47 15.54 1.43
CA ASP A 20 -40.18 15.79 2.67
C ASP A 20 -39.25 16.49 3.67
N GLY A 21 -39.29 17.82 3.71
CA GLY A 21 -38.44 18.64 4.57
C GLY A 21 -38.60 18.34 6.07
N LYS A 22 -39.78 17.84 6.50
CA LYS A 22 -40.03 17.46 7.89
C LYS A 22 -39.37 16.13 8.24
N LYS A 23 -39.49 15.12 7.37
CA LYS A 23 -38.80 13.84 7.57
C LYS A 23 -37.29 13.99 7.48
N LEU A 24 -36.81 14.80 6.53
CA LEU A 24 -35.38 15.06 6.36
C LEU A 24 -34.81 15.82 7.58
N ALA A 25 -35.50 16.85 8.06
CA ALA A 25 -35.15 17.53 9.33
C ALA A 25 -35.02 16.55 10.49
N ARG A 26 -36.06 15.72 10.71
CA ARG A 26 -36.06 14.71 11.77
C ARG A 26 -34.90 13.72 11.62
N ALA A 27 -34.62 13.26 10.40
CA ALA A 27 -33.52 12.33 10.11
C ALA A 27 -32.15 12.94 10.41
N LEU A 28 -32.02 14.25 10.23
CA LEU A 28 -30.81 15.01 10.51
C LEU A 28 -30.69 15.47 11.97
N GLY A 29 -31.71 15.23 12.80
CA GLY A 29 -31.75 15.67 14.19
C GLY A 29 -32.20 17.12 14.39
N GLU A 30 -32.72 17.77 13.36
CA GLU A 30 -33.22 19.15 13.40
C GLU A 30 -34.58 19.24 14.10
N LYS A 31 -34.76 20.28 14.92
CA LYS A 31 -36.03 20.52 15.64
C LYS A 31 -37.10 21.11 14.73
N GLU A 32 -36.70 21.95 13.78
CA GLU A 32 -37.59 22.62 12.83
C GLU A 32 -37.55 21.94 11.46
N PRO A 33 -38.67 21.91 10.72
CA PRO A 33 -38.68 21.41 9.36
C PRO A 33 -37.71 22.19 8.46
N LEU A 34 -36.95 21.48 7.62
CA LEU A 34 -36.10 22.13 6.63
C LEU A 34 -36.98 22.79 5.57
N HIS A 35 -36.69 24.05 5.26
CA HIS A 35 -37.32 24.73 4.15
C HIS A 35 -36.82 24.14 2.83
N VAL A 36 -37.75 23.62 2.02
CA VAL A 36 -37.45 23.04 0.71
C VAL A 36 -37.70 24.10 -0.36
N HIS A 37 -36.60 24.67 -0.86
CA HIS A 37 -36.61 25.62 -1.97
C HIS A 37 -37.03 24.95 -3.29
N SER A 38 -37.49 25.74 -4.25
CA SER A 38 -37.78 25.25 -5.61
C SER A 38 -36.86 25.83 -6.67
N HIS A 39 -36.36 27.05 -6.46
CA HIS A 39 -35.49 27.79 -7.39
C HIS A 39 -34.33 28.47 -6.65
N LEU A 40 -33.68 27.77 -5.72
CA LEU A 40 -32.59 28.32 -4.88
C LEU A 40 -31.47 28.98 -5.70
N CYS A 41 -31.16 28.45 -6.88
CA CYS A 41 -30.14 28.95 -7.80
C CYS A 41 -30.65 30.05 -8.77
N ARG A 42 -31.92 30.41 -8.71
CA ARG A 42 -32.57 31.36 -9.63
C ARG A 42 -33.40 32.36 -8.83
N ALA A 43 -34.74 32.32 -8.94
CA ALA A 43 -35.64 33.27 -8.32
C ALA A 43 -35.52 33.35 -6.78
N GLU A 44 -35.00 32.30 -6.13
CA GLU A 44 -34.81 32.22 -4.68
C GLU A 44 -33.34 32.40 -4.24
N ALA A 45 -32.44 32.83 -5.14
CA ALA A 45 -31.05 33.16 -4.81
C ALA A 45 -30.90 34.17 -3.65
N PRO A 46 -31.81 35.14 -3.43
CA PRO A 46 -31.77 35.98 -2.24
C PRO A 46 -31.79 35.19 -0.92
N ASN A 47 -32.49 34.04 -0.86
CA ASN A 47 -32.52 33.20 0.35
C ASN A 47 -31.15 32.57 0.64
N TYR A 48 -30.40 32.20 -0.39
CA TYR A 48 -29.02 31.73 -0.24
C TYR A 48 -28.11 32.85 0.26
N LEU A 49 -28.20 34.04 -0.33
CA LEU A 49 -27.45 35.22 0.10
C LEU A 49 -27.77 35.63 1.54
N ASP A 50 -29.02 35.49 1.96
CA ASP A 50 -29.43 35.72 3.34
C ASP A 50 -28.88 34.65 4.29
N ALA A 51 -28.87 33.37 3.89
CA ALA A 51 -28.23 32.31 4.66
C ALA A 51 -26.72 32.55 4.82
N LEU A 52 -26.04 33.05 3.79
CA LEU A 52 -24.62 33.42 3.82
C LEU A 52 -24.30 34.54 4.81
N LYS A 53 -25.27 35.36 5.25
CA LYS A 53 -25.01 36.41 6.23
C LYS A 53 -24.73 35.84 7.63
N GLY A 54 -25.23 34.65 7.95
CA GLY A 54 -25.00 33.98 9.23
C GLY A 54 -23.53 33.59 9.44
N ASP A 55 -23.19 33.26 10.68
CA ASP A 55 -21.84 32.79 11.06
C ASP A 55 -21.66 31.27 10.84
N GLU A 56 -22.77 30.55 10.62
CA GLU A 56 -22.79 29.12 10.32
C GLU A 56 -22.24 28.83 8.92
N SER A 57 -21.52 27.71 8.76
CA SER A 57 -21.13 27.23 7.43
C SER A 57 -22.35 26.67 6.68
N LEU A 58 -22.38 26.78 5.35
CA LEU A 58 -23.50 26.30 4.54
C LEU A 58 -23.18 24.95 3.88
N LEU A 59 -24.15 24.04 3.90
CA LEU A 59 -24.16 22.82 3.09
C LEU A 59 -25.31 22.89 2.09
N VAL A 60 -24.98 23.10 0.81
CA VAL A 60 -25.93 23.24 -0.29
C VAL A 60 -26.12 21.89 -0.99
N CYS A 61 -27.36 21.40 -1.07
CA CYS A 61 -27.65 20.07 -1.62
C CYS A 61 -27.72 20.01 -3.16
N CYS A 62 -27.21 21.02 -3.87
CA CYS A 62 -27.19 21.11 -5.32
C CYS A 62 -25.74 21.23 -5.82
N THR A 63 -25.30 20.31 -6.67
CA THR A 63 -23.98 20.38 -7.30
C THR A 63 -24.00 20.96 -8.72
N GLN A 64 -25.13 20.94 -9.44
CA GLN A 64 -25.21 21.50 -10.79
C GLN A 64 -24.89 23.00 -10.82
N GLU A 65 -25.40 23.74 -9.84
CA GLU A 65 -25.24 25.19 -9.78
C GLU A 65 -24.18 25.60 -8.73
N ALA A 66 -23.29 24.67 -8.37
CA ALA A 66 -22.18 24.95 -7.46
C ALA A 66 -21.28 26.10 -7.93
N PRO A 67 -20.95 26.25 -9.23
CA PRO A 67 -20.18 27.41 -9.71
C PRO A 67 -20.84 28.74 -9.35
N LEU A 68 -22.15 28.86 -9.59
CA LEU A 68 -22.92 30.06 -9.24
C LEU A 68 -22.92 30.33 -7.72
N PHE A 69 -23.18 29.32 -6.90
CA PHE A 69 -23.17 29.48 -5.45
C PHE A 69 -21.79 29.87 -4.90
N ARG A 70 -20.71 29.31 -5.47
CA ARG A 70 -19.33 29.67 -5.12
C ARG A 70 -18.99 31.09 -5.53
N GLU A 71 -19.39 31.51 -6.73
CA GLU A 71 -19.22 32.90 -7.20
C GLU A 71 -19.91 33.87 -6.25
N LEU A 72 -21.19 33.66 -5.95
CA LEU A 72 -21.94 34.49 -5.01
C LEU A 72 -21.34 34.49 -3.59
N ALA A 73 -20.79 33.38 -3.12
CA ALA A 73 -20.11 33.31 -1.83
C ALA A 73 -18.75 34.04 -1.85
N SER A 74 -18.02 33.95 -2.96
CA SER A 74 -16.74 34.63 -3.17
C SER A 74 -16.91 36.15 -3.18
N GLU A 75 -17.95 36.66 -3.83
CA GLU A 75 -18.33 38.08 -3.78
C GLU A 75 -18.60 38.59 -2.35
N LYS A 76 -18.93 37.69 -1.43
CA LYS A 76 -19.16 37.98 0.00
C LYS A 76 -17.97 37.61 0.89
N GLY A 77 -16.86 37.13 0.32
CA GLY A 77 -15.68 36.68 1.08
C GLY A 77 -15.93 35.44 1.94
N LYS A 78 -16.88 34.58 1.57
CA LYS A 78 -17.31 33.39 2.33
C LYS A 78 -17.21 32.09 1.54
N ALA A 79 -16.39 32.03 0.50
CA ALA A 79 -16.25 30.84 -0.36
C ALA A 79 -15.90 29.56 0.44
N ASP A 80 -15.00 29.66 1.42
CA ASP A 80 -14.56 28.52 2.24
C ASP A 80 -15.62 27.99 3.22
N GLN A 81 -16.70 28.75 3.41
CA GLN A 81 -17.82 28.37 4.31
C GLN A 81 -18.90 27.57 3.57
N VAL A 82 -18.77 27.34 2.27
CA VAL A 82 -19.81 26.70 1.45
C VAL A 82 -19.34 25.34 0.95
N ARG A 83 -20.08 24.31 1.32
CA ARG A 83 -19.88 22.93 0.84
C ARG A 83 -21.10 22.45 0.07
N PHE A 84 -20.89 21.40 -0.73
CA PHE A 84 -21.93 20.85 -1.59
C PHE A 84 -22.10 19.37 -1.36
N THR A 85 -23.34 18.89 -1.49
CA THR A 85 -23.64 17.47 -1.57
C THR A 85 -24.70 17.26 -2.65
N ASN A 86 -24.57 16.22 -3.45
CA ASN A 86 -25.56 15.92 -4.48
C ASN A 86 -26.62 14.99 -3.88
N ILE A 87 -27.85 15.49 -3.69
CA ILE A 87 -29.01 14.65 -3.34
C ILE A 87 -29.95 14.43 -4.52
N ARG A 88 -29.61 14.96 -5.70
CA ARG A 88 -30.43 14.88 -6.90
C ARG A 88 -30.13 13.63 -7.70
N GLU A 89 -29.03 13.60 -8.45
CA GLU A 89 -28.63 12.40 -9.21
C GLU A 89 -28.33 11.20 -8.30
N ARG A 90 -27.80 11.45 -7.09
CA ARG A 90 -27.47 10.39 -6.14
C ARG A 90 -28.67 9.87 -5.34
N ALA A 91 -29.83 10.54 -5.37
CA ALA A 91 -31.01 10.12 -4.60
C ALA A 91 -32.37 10.49 -5.25
N GLY A 92 -32.68 11.78 -5.38
CA GLY A 92 -34.02 12.24 -5.73
C GLY A 92 -34.46 11.97 -7.17
N TRP A 93 -33.53 11.93 -8.13
CA TRP A 93 -33.77 11.47 -9.50
C TRP A 93 -33.59 9.95 -9.57
N SER A 94 -34.60 9.27 -9.04
CA SER A 94 -34.71 7.81 -9.01
C SER A 94 -36.18 7.43 -9.05
N GLN A 95 -36.48 6.23 -9.56
CA GLN A 95 -37.80 5.63 -9.48
C GLN A 95 -38.28 5.50 -8.02
N GLU A 96 -37.36 5.39 -7.06
CA GLU A 96 -37.63 5.38 -5.62
C GLU A 96 -37.31 6.74 -4.93
N GLY A 97 -37.20 7.83 -5.68
CA GLY A 97 -36.83 9.15 -5.16
C GLY A 97 -37.73 9.64 -4.02
N ALA A 98 -39.04 9.33 -4.06
CA ALA A 98 -40.02 9.71 -3.04
C ALA A 98 -39.80 9.01 -1.67
N THR A 99 -39.11 7.87 -1.65
CA THR A 99 -38.79 7.12 -0.42
C THR A 99 -37.31 7.25 -0.04
N ALA A 100 -36.51 8.00 -0.80
CA ALA A 100 -35.07 8.15 -0.62
C ALA A 100 -34.65 9.12 0.50
N VAL A 101 -35.56 9.56 1.38
CA VAL A 101 -35.24 10.50 2.48
C VAL A 101 -34.11 9.98 3.37
N ALA A 102 -34.09 8.67 3.66
CA ALA A 102 -33.01 8.07 4.45
C ALA A 102 -31.66 8.16 3.75
N LYS A 103 -31.62 7.94 2.43
CA LYS A 103 -30.43 8.13 1.61
C LYS A 103 -29.99 9.58 1.60
N MET A 104 -30.91 10.53 1.39
CA MET A 104 -30.61 11.96 1.41
C MET A 104 -30.00 12.39 2.74
N ALA A 105 -30.58 11.94 3.87
CA ALA A 105 -30.06 12.22 5.20
C ALA A 105 -28.63 11.67 5.39
N ALA A 106 -28.36 10.46 4.90
CA ALA A 106 -27.04 9.86 4.92
C ALA A 106 -26.00 10.66 4.12
N LEU A 107 -26.33 11.04 2.88
CA LEU A 107 -25.45 11.85 2.02
C LEU A 107 -25.16 13.24 2.62
N VAL A 108 -26.14 13.81 3.30
CA VAL A 108 -26.03 15.10 3.98
C VAL A 108 -25.22 14.98 5.29
N ALA A 109 -25.30 13.85 5.99
CA ALA A 109 -24.47 13.58 7.17
C ALA A 109 -23.01 13.32 6.80
N GLU A 110 -22.76 12.53 5.74
CA GLU A 110 -21.41 12.28 5.22
C GLU A 110 -20.74 13.58 4.76
N ALA A 111 -21.43 14.43 4.00
CA ALA A 111 -20.90 15.68 3.49
C ALA A 111 -20.61 16.75 4.57
N ALA A 112 -21.15 16.55 5.78
CA ALA A 112 -20.84 17.36 6.95
C ALA A 112 -19.52 16.90 7.63
N LEU A 113 -18.85 15.86 7.17
CA LEU A 113 -17.54 15.52 7.72
C LEU A 113 -16.42 16.39 7.13
N GLU A 114 -15.42 16.66 7.95
CA GLU A 114 -14.15 17.21 7.47
C GLU A 114 -13.18 16.07 7.25
N VAL A 115 -12.91 15.79 5.98
CA VAL A 115 -11.91 14.81 5.58
C VAL A 115 -10.55 15.48 5.64
N ARG A 116 -9.61 14.86 6.36
CA ARG A 116 -8.22 15.32 6.41
C ARG A 116 -7.63 15.30 4.99
N PRO A 117 -7.10 16.42 4.48
CA PRO A 117 -6.47 16.44 3.17
C PRO A 117 -5.17 15.63 3.18
N ALA A 118 -4.82 15.07 2.02
CA ALA A 118 -3.51 14.45 1.84
C ALA A 118 -2.40 15.52 1.88
N GLY A 119 -1.19 15.12 2.30
CA GLY A 119 -0.01 15.97 2.12
C GLY A 119 0.24 16.25 0.63
N LEU A 120 0.90 17.36 0.33
CA LEU A 120 1.19 17.77 -1.05
C LEU A 120 2.68 17.73 -1.33
N LYS A 121 3.03 17.44 -2.59
CA LYS A 121 4.39 17.45 -3.13
C LYS A 121 4.43 18.36 -4.34
N THR A 122 5.37 19.30 -4.33
CA THR A 122 5.57 20.20 -5.47
C THR A 122 6.32 19.48 -6.60
N LEU A 123 5.77 19.55 -7.81
CA LEU A 123 6.39 19.18 -9.08
C LEU A 123 6.74 20.46 -9.84
N ARG A 124 7.76 20.41 -10.70
CA ARG A 124 8.16 21.56 -11.51
C ARG A 124 8.37 21.14 -12.96
N SER A 125 7.80 21.90 -13.88
CA SER A 125 8.00 21.76 -15.32
C SER A 125 8.56 23.06 -15.90
N ASP A 126 9.65 22.94 -16.66
CA ASP A 126 10.25 24.04 -17.41
C ASP A 126 9.62 24.25 -18.80
N GLY A 127 8.63 23.42 -19.17
CA GLY A 127 7.95 23.49 -20.46
C GLY A 127 8.75 22.91 -21.63
N VAL A 128 9.87 22.23 -21.39
CA VAL A 128 10.58 21.48 -22.43
C VAL A 128 9.77 20.25 -22.83
N CYS A 129 9.34 20.18 -24.08
CA CYS A 129 8.41 19.18 -24.60
C CYS A 129 9.01 18.40 -25.77
N LEU A 130 8.98 17.07 -25.67
CA LEU A 130 9.30 16.19 -26.79
C LEU A 130 8.02 15.76 -27.50
N VAL A 131 7.88 16.09 -28.79
CA VAL A 131 6.86 15.48 -29.64
C VAL A 131 7.47 14.26 -30.33
N TYR A 132 6.95 13.08 -30.04
CA TYR A 132 7.35 11.82 -30.67
C TYR A 132 6.26 11.35 -31.62
N GLY A 133 6.55 11.21 -32.90
CA GLY A 133 5.48 10.99 -33.89
C GLY A 133 5.96 10.62 -35.28
N ASN A 134 5.05 10.63 -36.25
CA ASN A 134 5.32 10.41 -37.66
C ASN A 134 4.72 11.51 -38.54
N GLY A 135 5.41 11.82 -39.63
CA GLY A 135 4.91 12.63 -40.73
C GLY A 135 4.39 14.04 -40.35
N ASP A 136 3.50 14.56 -41.20
CA ASP A 136 2.99 15.93 -41.10
C ASP A 136 2.12 16.17 -39.85
N VAL A 137 1.45 15.13 -39.33
CA VAL A 137 0.64 15.24 -38.10
C VAL A 137 1.53 15.61 -36.92
N ALA A 138 2.69 14.95 -36.79
CA ALA A 138 3.63 15.23 -35.71
C ALA A 138 4.24 16.64 -35.81
N LEU A 139 4.59 17.08 -37.02
CA LEU A 139 5.06 18.45 -37.24
C LEU A 139 3.97 19.49 -36.91
N ALA A 140 2.73 19.26 -37.34
CA ALA A 140 1.63 20.16 -37.05
C ALA A 140 1.35 20.28 -35.55
N THR A 141 1.40 19.16 -34.81
CA THR A 141 1.28 19.13 -33.35
C THR A 141 2.44 19.87 -32.69
N ALA A 142 3.68 19.61 -33.11
CA ALA A 142 4.87 20.26 -32.57
C ALA A 142 4.83 21.79 -32.74
N ARG A 143 4.38 22.29 -33.89
CA ARG A 143 4.20 23.73 -34.12
C ARG A 143 3.16 24.36 -33.22
N LYS A 144 2.03 23.67 -32.99
CA LYS A 144 0.97 24.17 -32.10
C LYS A 144 1.46 24.26 -30.65
N LEU A 145 2.15 23.23 -30.17
CA LEU A 145 2.76 23.21 -28.83
C LEU A 145 3.88 24.25 -28.71
N GLY A 146 4.68 24.45 -29.77
CA GLY A 146 5.77 25.42 -29.83
C GLY A 146 5.36 26.88 -29.65
N ALA A 147 4.05 27.18 -29.69
CA ALA A 147 3.53 28.50 -29.35
C ALA A 147 3.66 28.84 -27.85
N ARG A 148 3.77 27.83 -26.97
CA ARG A 148 3.84 27.98 -25.50
C ARG A 148 4.95 27.17 -24.84
N LEU A 149 5.41 26.09 -25.46
CA LEU A 149 6.41 25.16 -24.94
C LEU A 149 7.71 25.23 -25.74
N ASP A 150 8.83 24.80 -25.15
CA ASP A 150 10.10 24.59 -25.86
C ASP A 150 10.09 23.19 -26.47
N VAL A 151 9.76 23.10 -27.76
CA VAL A 151 9.44 21.82 -28.42
C VAL A 151 10.61 21.30 -29.24
N SER A 152 10.87 19.99 -29.15
CA SER A 152 11.66 19.23 -30.11
C SER A 152 10.82 18.14 -30.75
N LEU A 153 10.93 17.96 -32.07
CA LEU A 153 10.22 16.92 -32.83
C LEU A 153 11.15 15.74 -33.10
N LEU A 154 10.78 14.56 -32.62
CA LEU A 154 11.43 13.29 -32.94
C LEU A 154 10.52 12.44 -33.84
N LEU A 155 10.95 12.22 -35.07
CA LEU A 155 10.25 11.40 -36.05
C LEU A 155 10.71 9.95 -35.96
N ALA A 156 9.78 9.04 -35.66
CA ALA A 156 10.03 7.60 -35.76
C ALA A 156 10.09 7.16 -37.23
N ASP A 157 9.24 7.76 -38.08
CA ASP A 157 9.28 7.67 -39.52
C ASP A 157 9.08 9.04 -40.17
N ALA A 158 9.91 9.32 -41.19
CA ALA A 158 9.94 10.55 -41.97
C ALA A 158 9.74 10.30 -43.48
N SER A 159 9.44 9.05 -43.88
CA SER A 159 9.32 8.60 -45.26
C SER A 159 8.30 9.40 -46.09
N ASP A 160 7.19 9.79 -45.47
CA ASP A 160 6.08 10.49 -46.12
C ASP A 160 6.06 12.01 -45.88
N MET A 161 7.18 12.61 -45.41
CA MET A 161 7.21 14.01 -44.99
C MET A 161 7.94 14.92 -45.97
N THR A 162 7.29 16.03 -46.34
CA THR A 162 7.93 17.09 -47.14
C THR A 162 8.74 18.02 -46.24
N PRO A 163 9.99 18.37 -46.58
CA PRO A 163 10.77 19.34 -45.81
C PRO A 163 10.00 20.65 -45.63
N PRO A 164 9.86 21.17 -44.39
CA PRO A 164 9.11 22.39 -44.17
C PRO A 164 9.85 23.61 -44.74
N ALA A 165 9.09 24.57 -45.30
CA ALA A 165 9.67 25.82 -45.83
C ALA A 165 10.36 26.67 -44.75
N ILE A 166 9.92 26.56 -43.50
CA ILE A 166 10.51 27.19 -42.32
C ILE A 166 10.67 26.10 -41.25
N VAL A 167 11.90 25.95 -40.74
CA VAL A 167 12.20 25.06 -39.60
C VAL A 167 12.05 25.90 -38.33
N ASP A 168 10.82 25.96 -37.83
CA ASP A 168 10.41 26.65 -36.60
C ASP A 168 10.47 25.76 -35.35
N VAL A 169 10.69 24.46 -35.55
CA VAL A 169 10.91 23.46 -34.49
C VAL A 169 12.10 22.59 -34.90
N PRO A 170 13.05 22.27 -33.99
CA PRO A 170 14.12 21.31 -34.26
C PRO A 170 13.56 19.92 -34.62
N ILE A 171 13.99 19.37 -35.75
CA ILE A 171 13.53 18.07 -36.27
C ILE A 171 14.67 17.05 -36.21
N TYR A 172 14.38 15.92 -35.56
CA TYR A 172 15.27 14.79 -35.42
C TYR A 172 14.58 13.51 -35.91
N ARG A 173 15.37 12.53 -36.33
CA ARG A 173 14.93 11.14 -36.55
C ARG A 173 15.48 10.25 -35.46
N GLY A 174 14.72 9.23 -35.07
CA GLY A 174 15.18 8.18 -34.16
C GLY A 174 14.03 7.43 -33.51
N ILE A 175 14.37 6.34 -32.82
CA ILE A 175 13.43 5.53 -32.04
C ILE A 175 13.78 5.66 -30.57
N VAL A 176 12.80 5.97 -29.73
CA VAL A 176 13.00 5.96 -28.28
C VAL A 176 13.20 4.51 -27.84
N ALA A 177 14.43 4.17 -27.43
CA ALA A 177 14.81 2.85 -26.96
C ALA A 177 14.51 2.66 -25.48
N ARG A 178 14.59 3.74 -24.68
CA ARG A 178 14.28 3.74 -23.25
C ARG A 178 13.72 5.09 -22.83
N ALA A 179 12.68 5.07 -22.01
CA ALA A 179 12.18 6.24 -21.30
C ALA A 179 12.12 5.94 -19.81
N ALA A 180 12.46 6.92 -18.98
CA ALA A 180 12.41 6.84 -17.52
C ALA A 180 12.13 8.23 -16.93
N GLY A 181 11.79 8.28 -15.65
CA GLY A 181 11.55 9.53 -14.92
C GLY A 181 10.07 9.80 -14.69
N HIS A 182 9.74 11.08 -14.50
CA HIS A 182 8.41 11.56 -14.14
C HIS A 182 8.16 12.94 -14.74
N PHE A 183 6.94 13.47 -14.60
CA PHE A 183 6.61 14.83 -15.02
C PHE A 183 7.64 15.86 -14.53
N GLY A 184 8.17 16.67 -15.45
CA GLY A 184 9.21 17.66 -15.15
C GLY A 184 10.65 17.14 -15.20
N ALA A 185 10.86 15.82 -15.30
CA ALA A 185 12.17 15.19 -15.31
C ALA A 185 12.16 13.83 -16.03
N PHE A 186 11.73 13.81 -17.30
CA PHE A 186 11.85 12.63 -18.14
C PHE A 186 13.25 12.52 -18.74
N ASP A 187 13.86 11.33 -18.65
CA ASP A 187 15.09 10.95 -19.33
C ASP A 187 14.74 9.97 -20.46
N ILE A 188 15.10 10.32 -21.70
CA ILE A 188 14.93 9.47 -22.87
C ILE A 188 16.27 9.09 -23.50
N VAL A 189 16.35 7.86 -24.01
CA VAL A 189 17.46 7.34 -24.80
C VAL A 189 16.93 6.99 -26.19
N VAL A 190 17.56 7.57 -27.21
CA VAL A 190 17.15 7.47 -28.61
C VAL A 190 18.22 6.75 -29.42
N ASP A 191 17.80 5.69 -30.12
CA ASP A 191 18.60 4.99 -31.10
C ASP A 191 18.30 5.51 -32.51
N GLY A 192 19.30 5.48 -33.39
CA GLY A 192 19.21 6.08 -34.72
C GLY A 192 19.04 7.60 -34.70
N TYR A 193 19.48 8.28 -33.63
CA TYR A 193 19.36 9.73 -33.50
C TYR A 193 20.11 10.44 -34.62
N ALA A 194 19.40 11.24 -35.40
CA ALA A 194 19.97 12.04 -36.48
C ALA A 194 19.22 13.37 -36.66
N PRO A 195 19.90 14.53 -36.56
CA PRO A 195 19.35 15.82 -36.97
C PRO A 195 18.99 15.90 -38.46
N ALA A 196 17.90 16.61 -38.78
CA ALA A 196 17.50 16.89 -40.14
C ALA A 196 18.52 17.79 -40.86
N VAL A 197 18.75 17.52 -42.15
CA VAL A 197 19.67 18.29 -43.00
C VAL A 197 18.92 19.47 -43.62
N PRO A 198 19.38 20.74 -43.44
CA PRO A 198 18.69 21.90 -44.00
C PRO A 198 18.59 21.93 -45.53
N SER A 199 19.48 21.24 -46.24
CA SER A 199 19.48 21.14 -47.71
C SER A 199 18.53 20.09 -48.29
N SER A 200 17.69 19.46 -47.45
CA SER A 200 16.66 18.51 -47.87
C SER A 200 15.71 19.13 -48.89
N ARG A 201 15.42 18.42 -49.99
CA ARG A 201 14.57 18.95 -51.09
C ARG A 201 13.37 18.07 -51.42
N ALA A 202 13.61 16.83 -51.87
CA ALA A 202 12.53 15.92 -52.30
C ALA A 202 11.88 15.19 -51.11
N GLY A 203 12.65 14.97 -50.05
CA GLY A 203 12.23 14.39 -48.78
C GLY A 203 13.20 14.84 -47.69
N LEU A 204 12.85 14.60 -46.43
CA LEU A 204 13.72 14.91 -45.30
C LEU A 204 14.93 13.96 -45.26
N GLU A 205 16.12 14.53 -45.44
CA GLU A 205 17.39 13.85 -45.24
C GLU A 205 17.91 14.13 -43.83
N PHE A 206 18.68 13.18 -43.30
CA PHE A 206 19.23 13.24 -41.95
C PHE A 206 20.73 12.98 -41.99
N VAL A 207 21.47 13.56 -41.04
CA VAL A 207 22.90 13.27 -40.89
C VAL A 207 23.14 11.82 -40.45
N MET A 208 24.40 11.43 -40.32
CA MET A 208 24.74 10.07 -39.90
C MET A 208 24.13 9.74 -38.52
N PRO A 209 23.32 8.66 -38.42
CA PRO A 209 22.66 8.30 -37.18
C PRO A 209 23.65 7.80 -36.13
N ARG A 210 23.31 8.03 -34.85
CA ARG A 210 24.03 7.49 -33.70
C ARG A 210 23.05 6.87 -32.71
N ASP A 211 23.46 5.78 -32.08
CA ASP A 211 22.68 5.11 -31.06
C ASP A 211 23.01 5.64 -29.66
N GLY A 212 22.07 5.47 -28.72
CA GLY A 212 22.25 5.86 -27.32
C GLY A 212 22.28 7.36 -27.05
N ALA A 213 21.68 8.21 -27.90
CA ALA A 213 21.60 9.64 -27.63
C ALA A 213 20.64 9.91 -26.47
N SER A 214 21.08 10.62 -25.44
CA SER A 214 20.24 10.99 -24.30
C SER A 214 19.66 12.40 -24.43
N SER A 215 18.42 12.58 -23.97
CA SER A 215 17.78 13.88 -23.84
C SER A 215 16.89 13.94 -22.59
N ARG A 216 16.62 15.16 -22.12
CA ARG A 216 15.71 15.43 -21.01
C ARG A 216 14.57 16.33 -21.44
N CYS A 217 13.39 16.09 -20.90
CA CYS A 217 12.22 16.93 -21.13
C CYS A 217 11.28 16.89 -19.92
N SER A 218 10.45 17.92 -19.79
CA SER A 218 9.40 17.97 -18.78
C SER A 218 8.13 17.25 -19.23
N ILE A 219 7.85 17.26 -20.54
CA ILE A 219 6.63 16.73 -21.15
C ILE A 219 7.01 15.84 -22.35
N ILE A 220 6.30 14.71 -22.50
CA ILE A 220 6.40 13.86 -23.69
C ILE A 220 5.01 13.78 -24.33
N PHE A 221 4.92 14.16 -25.60
CA PHE A 221 3.72 14.07 -26.42
C PHE A 221 3.94 13.01 -27.52
N ASP A 222 3.46 11.80 -27.25
CA ASP A 222 3.66 10.62 -28.08
C ASP A 222 2.42 10.30 -28.92
N ILE A 223 2.57 10.56 -30.22
CA ILE A 223 1.64 10.24 -31.31
C ILE A 223 2.35 9.38 -32.35
N SER A 224 3.28 8.52 -31.89
CA SER A 224 4.07 7.66 -32.76
C SER A 224 3.28 6.47 -33.32
N GLY A 225 2.10 6.18 -32.78
CA GLY A 225 1.32 4.97 -33.12
C GLY A 225 2.00 3.66 -32.72
N ARG A 226 3.06 3.73 -31.89
CA ARG A 226 3.78 2.57 -31.34
C ARG A 226 3.17 2.20 -29.99
N ALA A 227 3.70 1.12 -29.37
CA ALA A 227 3.39 0.84 -27.98
C ALA A 227 3.85 2.03 -27.09
N PRO A 228 3.10 2.35 -26.03
CA PRO A 228 3.45 3.44 -25.13
C PRO A 228 4.82 3.20 -24.49
N LEU A 229 5.58 4.28 -24.28
CA LEU A 229 6.92 4.28 -23.68
C LEU A 229 6.90 3.84 -22.22
N PHE A 230 5.75 3.99 -21.56
CA PHE A 230 5.50 3.60 -20.18
C PHE A 230 4.31 2.65 -20.16
N SER A 231 4.45 1.54 -19.44
CA SER A 231 3.41 0.50 -19.36
C SER A 231 2.05 1.03 -18.89
N GLN A 232 2.05 2.05 -18.03
CA GLN A 232 0.83 2.64 -17.43
C GLN A 232 0.77 4.15 -17.64
N HIS A 233 0.73 4.51 -18.92
CA HIS A 233 0.81 5.88 -19.41
C HIS A 233 -0.37 6.77 -19.02
N GLU A 234 -1.58 6.22 -18.87
CA GLU A 234 -2.80 6.99 -18.58
C GLU A 234 -2.79 7.75 -17.24
N ARG A 235 -1.90 7.38 -16.30
CA ARG A 235 -1.73 8.06 -15.00
C ARG A 235 -0.40 8.79 -14.87
N MET A 236 0.42 8.78 -15.91
CA MET A 236 1.71 9.43 -15.88
C MET A 236 1.53 10.90 -16.25
N ASP A 237 1.60 11.75 -15.23
CA ASP A 237 1.56 13.20 -15.41
C ASP A 237 2.59 13.63 -16.48
N GLY A 238 2.19 14.51 -17.41
CA GLY A 238 3.06 15.03 -18.46
C GLY A 238 3.48 14.04 -19.56
N TYR A 239 2.97 12.81 -19.56
CA TYR A 239 3.10 11.89 -20.69
C TYR A 239 1.76 11.69 -21.38
N PHE A 240 1.67 12.11 -22.64
CA PHE A 240 0.49 11.96 -23.48
C PHE A 240 0.76 10.89 -24.52
N HIS A 241 -0.02 9.82 -24.54
CA HIS A 241 0.06 8.79 -25.56
C HIS A 241 -1.28 8.67 -26.28
N LEU A 242 -1.31 9.00 -27.56
CA LEU A 242 -2.55 9.13 -28.35
C LEU A 242 -2.40 8.46 -29.71
N ASP A 243 -3.50 7.92 -30.22
CA ASP A 243 -3.55 7.44 -31.61
C ASP A 243 -3.35 8.64 -32.55
N PRO A 244 -2.39 8.60 -33.50
CA PRO A 244 -2.19 9.67 -34.48
C PRO A 244 -3.43 9.96 -35.36
N GLY A 245 -4.37 9.01 -35.47
CA GLY A 245 -5.66 9.18 -36.12
C GLY A 245 -6.71 9.94 -35.31
N ASP A 246 -6.55 10.03 -33.98
CA ASP A 246 -7.48 10.74 -33.09
C ASP A 246 -7.20 12.25 -33.07
N ARG A 247 -7.68 12.93 -34.12
CA ARG A 247 -7.49 14.38 -34.28
C ARG A 247 -8.15 15.20 -33.16
N ALA A 248 -9.22 14.69 -32.56
CA ALA A 248 -9.94 15.38 -31.49
C ALA A 248 -9.16 15.27 -30.19
N GLY A 249 -8.76 14.06 -29.80
CA GLY A 249 -7.93 13.83 -28.61
C GLY A 249 -6.60 14.55 -28.68
N ILE A 250 -5.94 14.59 -29.86
CA ILE A 250 -4.70 15.38 -30.05
C ILE A 250 -4.95 16.87 -29.81
N ALA A 251 -6.06 17.43 -30.29
CA ALA A 251 -6.35 18.85 -30.11
C ALA A 251 -6.61 19.20 -28.63
N GLU A 252 -7.31 18.33 -27.90
CA GLU A 252 -7.56 18.47 -26.46
C GLU A 252 -6.27 18.35 -25.65
N ALA A 253 -5.48 17.31 -25.91
CA ALA A 253 -4.20 17.08 -25.23
C ALA A 253 -3.18 18.20 -25.51
N ILE A 254 -3.22 18.84 -26.69
CA ILE A 254 -2.36 20.01 -26.96
C ILE A 254 -2.69 21.16 -25.99
N LEU A 255 -3.97 21.39 -25.71
CA LEU A 255 -4.39 22.44 -24.76
C LEU A 255 -3.92 22.08 -23.35
N GLU A 256 -4.14 20.84 -22.92
CA GLU A 256 -3.70 20.35 -21.61
C GLU A 256 -2.18 20.45 -21.44
N ALA A 257 -1.40 19.88 -22.37
CA ALA A 257 0.06 19.92 -22.33
C ALA A 257 0.61 21.36 -22.34
N SER A 258 -0.07 22.29 -23.02
CA SER A 258 0.32 23.70 -23.08
C SER A 258 0.18 24.43 -21.75
N ASP A 259 -0.63 23.92 -20.83
CA ASP A 259 -0.84 24.50 -19.50
C ASP A 259 0.06 23.83 -18.44
N LEU A 260 0.87 22.84 -18.81
CA LEU A 260 1.80 22.12 -17.94
C LEU A 260 3.17 22.82 -17.77
N VAL A 261 3.19 24.15 -17.56
CA VAL A 261 4.40 24.95 -17.30
C VAL A 261 4.33 25.62 -15.92
N GLY A 262 5.39 25.47 -15.11
CA GLY A 262 5.48 26.08 -13.79
C GLY A 262 5.54 25.08 -12.64
N GLU A 263 4.97 25.45 -11.49
CA GLU A 263 4.92 24.63 -10.28
C GLU A 263 3.53 24.05 -10.08
N PHE A 264 3.48 22.75 -9.76
CA PHE A 264 2.26 21.98 -9.57
C PHE A 264 2.29 21.30 -8.22
N GLU A 265 1.13 21.08 -7.61
CA GLU A 265 1.02 20.32 -6.36
C GLU A 265 0.34 18.99 -6.62
N LYS A 266 1.01 17.91 -6.21
CA LYS A 266 0.51 16.54 -6.31
C LYS A 266 0.26 15.96 -4.93
N PRO A 267 -0.90 15.31 -4.69
CA PRO A 267 -1.14 14.61 -3.43
C PRO A 267 -0.13 13.49 -3.18
N LEU A 268 0.35 13.40 -1.95
CA LEU A 268 1.11 12.26 -1.43
C LEU A 268 0.14 11.14 -1.10
N TYR A 269 -0.16 10.29 -2.08
CA TYR A 269 -1.19 9.24 -1.98
C TYR A 269 -0.88 8.11 -0.98
N VAL A 270 0.41 7.86 -0.70
CA VAL A 270 0.84 6.72 0.11
C VAL A 270 1.79 7.20 1.20
N ASP A 271 1.55 6.74 2.42
CA ASP A 271 2.47 6.83 3.55
C ASP A 271 3.03 5.45 3.87
N TYR A 272 4.33 5.36 4.17
CA TYR A 272 5.06 4.10 4.34
C TYR A 272 5.79 4.03 5.68
N ASP A 273 5.42 3.02 6.48
CA ASP A 273 6.08 2.68 7.74
C ASP A 273 6.93 1.40 7.57
N GLY A 274 8.25 1.59 7.56
CA GLY A 274 9.23 0.52 7.44
C GLY A 274 9.29 -0.41 8.66
N ASP A 275 8.94 0.05 9.86
CA ASP A 275 9.08 -0.71 11.10
C ASP A 275 8.12 -1.89 11.16
N ILE A 276 6.94 -1.73 10.57
CA ILE A 276 5.91 -2.77 10.45
C ILE A 276 5.91 -3.45 9.06
N CYS A 277 6.94 -3.22 8.24
CA CYS A 277 7.04 -3.82 6.91
C CYS A 277 7.57 -5.27 6.97
N ALA A 278 6.81 -6.21 6.42
CA ALA A 278 7.22 -7.62 6.33
C ALA A 278 8.32 -7.88 5.27
N HIS A 279 8.80 -6.86 4.57
CA HIS A 279 9.94 -6.95 3.64
C HIS A 279 11.28 -6.70 4.36
N SER A 280 11.30 -5.72 5.28
CA SER A 280 12.53 -5.03 5.69
C SER A 280 13.33 -5.65 6.82
N ARG A 281 12.73 -6.52 7.63
CA ARG A 281 13.38 -6.97 8.86
C ARG A 281 14.28 -8.21 8.76
N SER A 282 14.27 -8.96 7.66
CA SER A 282 14.92 -10.29 7.62
C SER A 282 16.16 -10.43 6.72
N GLY A 283 16.58 -9.40 5.97
CA GLY A 283 17.72 -9.53 5.04
C GLY A 283 17.49 -10.50 3.87
N LEU A 284 16.23 -10.91 3.66
CA LEU A 284 15.80 -11.93 2.70
C LEU A 284 14.61 -11.39 1.93
N ALA A 285 14.43 -11.80 0.67
CA ALA A 285 13.26 -11.47 -0.13
C ALA A 285 11.96 -11.84 0.62
N GLY A 286 11.35 -10.82 1.23
CA GLY A 286 10.17 -10.93 2.09
C GLY A 286 8.86 -10.84 1.29
N CYS A 287 7.87 -10.16 1.87
CA CYS A 287 6.61 -9.90 1.17
C CYS A 287 6.83 -8.97 -0.04
N SER A 288 6.22 -9.27 -1.19
CA SER A 288 6.30 -8.46 -2.42
C SER A 288 4.97 -7.87 -2.89
N ARG A 289 3.88 -8.07 -2.14
CA ARG A 289 2.51 -7.72 -2.58
C ARG A 289 2.37 -6.29 -3.12
N CYS A 290 2.98 -5.29 -2.48
CA CYS A 290 2.93 -3.89 -2.94
C CYS A 290 3.74 -3.63 -4.22
N LEU A 291 4.82 -4.40 -4.44
CA LEU A 291 5.63 -4.34 -5.66
C LEU A 291 4.88 -4.98 -6.81
N ASP A 292 4.31 -6.16 -6.56
CA ASP A 292 3.64 -6.98 -7.58
C ASP A 292 2.34 -6.32 -8.07
N ILE A 293 1.65 -5.57 -7.19
CA ILE A 293 0.41 -4.87 -7.53
C ILE A 293 0.63 -3.48 -8.12
N CYS A 294 1.85 -2.93 -8.10
CA CYS A 294 2.05 -1.53 -8.47
C CYS A 294 1.98 -1.35 -9.99
N PRO A 295 0.93 -0.68 -10.52
CA PRO A 295 0.81 -0.44 -11.96
C PRO A 295 1.98 0.38 -12.53
N MET A 296 2.34 1.45 -11.82
CA MET A 296 3.27 2.47 -12.29
C MET A 296 4.75 2.09 -12.09
N SER A 297 5.04 0.95 -11.46
CA SER A 297 6.37 0.66 -10.91
C SER A 297 6.92 1.77 -9.99
N ALA A 298 6.02 2.54 -9.38
CA ALA A 298 6.36 3.56 -8.37
C ALA A 298 6.87 2.93 -7.06
N VAL A 299 6.65 1.63 -6.87
CA VAL A 299 7.14 0.86 -5.74
C VAL A 299 8.32 0.03 -6.22
N SER A 300 9.48 0.17 -5.58
CA SER A 300 10.70 -0.54 -5.95
C SER A 300 11.42 -1.11 -4.71
N ARG A 301 12.34 -2.06 -4.94
CA ARG A 301 13.20 -2.61 -3.89
C ARG A 301 14.50 -1.82 -3.82
N ASN A 302 14.92 -1.49 -2.60
CA ASN A 302 16.22 -0.89 -2.32
C ASN A 302 16.92 -1.68 -1.19
N GLY A 303 17.60 -2.77 -1.55
CA GLY A 303 18.14 -3.71 -0.58
C GLY A 303 17.01 -4.37 0.22
N ASP A 304 17.02 -4.13 1.53
CA ASP A 304 15.98 -4.60 2.45
C ASP A 304 14.81 -3.62 2.57
N GLU A 305 14.87 -2.42 1.99
CA GLU A 305 13.78 -1.45 2.06
C GLU A 305 12.89 -1.49 0.83
N VAL A 306 11.62 -1.09 1.01
CA VAL A 306 10.70 -0.81 -0.09
C VAL A 306 10.61 0.70 -0.24
N VAL A 307 10.86 1.20 -1.44
CA VAL A 307 10.81 2.64 -1.75
C VAL A 307 9.55 2.93 -2.54
N PHE A 308 8.84 3.98 -2.13
CA PHE A 308 7.68 4.54 -2.83
C PHE A 308 8.07 5.88 -3.42
N ASP A 309 8.07 5.99 -4.75
CA ASP A 309 8.34 7.25 -5.43
C ASP A 309 7.02 8.05 -5.59
N PRO A 310 6.84 9.16 -4.86
CA PRO A 310 5.62 9.97 -4.95
C PRO A 310 5.49 10.71 -6.30
N MET A 311 6.59 10.89 -7.02
CA MET A 311 6.60 11.58 -8.31
C MET A 311 6.00 10.69 -9.40
N ILE A 312 6.27 9.38 -9.33
CA ILE A 312 5.75 8.37 -10.26
C ILE A 312 4.37 7.85 -9.83
N CYS A 313 4.04 7.88 -8.54
CA CYS A 313 2.80 7.34 -8.00
C CYS A 313 1.54 7.95 -8.67
N GLY A 314 0.76 7.13 -9.38
CA GLY A 314 -0.51 7.52 -10.00
C GLY A 314 -1.74 7.41 -9.07
N GLY A 315 -1.51 7.24 -7.77
CA GLY A 315 -2.57 7.28 -6.76
C GLY A 315 -3.61 6.15 -6.78
N CYS A 316 -3.33 4.96 -7.33
CA CYS A 316 -4.30 3.85 -7.38
C CYS A 316 -4.70 3.31 -5.99
N GLY A 317 -3.78 3.29 -5.03
CA GLY A 317 -4.03 2.75 -3.69
C GLY A 317 -4.00 1.22 -3.57
N GLY A 318 -3.75 0.48 -4.67
CA GLY A 318 -3.65 -0.98 -4.67
C GLY A 318 -2.58 -1.52 -3.71
N CYS A 319 -1.43 -0.84 -3.58
CA CYS A 319 -0.39 -1.22 -2.62
C CYS A 319 -0.86 -1.17 -1.16
N ALA A 320 -1.69 -0.18 -0.80
CA ALA A 320 -2.25 -0.04 0.53
C ALA A 320 -3.35 -1.06 0.82
N SER A 321 -4.16 -1.40 -0.18
CA SER A 321 -5.22 -2.40 -0.04
C SER A 321 -4.64 -3.80 0.20
N VAL A 322 -3.60 -4.21 -0.53
CA VAL A 322 -2.98 -5.54 -0.40
C VAL A 322 -1.95 -5.64 0.73
N CYS A 323 -1.49 -4.52 1.31
CA CYS A 323 -0.51 -4.55 2.39
C CYS A 323 -1.08 -5.21 3.66
N PRO A 324 -0.60 -6.40 4.09
CA PRO A 324 -1.22 -7.15 5.17
C PRO A 324 -0.91 -6.59 6.57
N THR A 325 0.16 -5.81 6.69
CA THR A 325 0.58 -5.18 7.96
C THR A 325 0.01 -3.78 8.13
N GLY A 326 -0.35 -3.13 7.01
CA GLY A 326 -0.66 -1.71 6.98
C GLY A 326 0.56 -0.79 6.86
N ALA A 327 1.77 -1.35 6.60
CA ALA A 327 2.99 -0.58 6.36
C ALA A 327 2.83 0.44 5.23
N ALA A 328 2.24 0.03 4.10
CA ALA A 328 1.79 0.97 3.08
C ALA A 328 0.34 1.35 3.39
N SER A 329 0.08 2.64 3.60
CA SER A 329 -1.24 3.18 3.88
C SER A 329 -1.61 4.26 2.87
N TYR A 330 -2.88 4.31 2.49
CA TYR A 330 -3.38 5.34 1.61
C TYR A 330 -3.80 6.57 2.41
N THR A 331 -3.77 7.75 1.80
CA THR A 331 -3.97 9.04 2.49
C THR A 331 -5.08 9.90 1.90
N MET A 332 -5.75 9.47 0.82
CA MET A 332 -6.71 10.29 0.07
C MET A 332 -8.07 9.62 -0.21
N PRO A 333 -8.93 9.43 0.81
CA PRO A 333 -8.67 9.70 2.22
C PRO A 333 -7.93 8.54 2.90
N ASP A 334 -7.42 8.79 4.09
CA ASP A 334 -6.82 7.71 4.89
C ASP A 334 -7.88 6.72 5.39
N ARG A 335 -7.41 5.54 5.83
CA ARG A 335 -8.30 4.47 6.32
C ARG A 335 -9.23 4.95 7.43
N VAL A 336 -8.72 5.80 8.34
CA VAL A 336 -9.53 6.35 9.43
C VAL A 336 -10.64 7.24 8.86
N GLY A 337 -10.33 8.13 7.92
CA GLY A 337 -11.31 8.97 7.24
C GLY A 337 -12.35 8.15 6.46
N LEU A 338 -11.98 7.03 5.83
CA LEU A 338 -12.95 6.12 5.20
C LEU A 338 -13.94 5.56 6.23
N LEU A 339 -13.44 5.12 7.37
CA LEU A 339 -14.24 4.53 8.44
C LEU A 339 -15.13 5.56 9.12
N GLU A 340 -14.65 6.80 9.32
CA GLU A 340 -15.44 7.92 9.82
C GLU A 340 -16.58 8.28 8.86
N ARG A 341 -16.30 8.31 7.55
CA ARG A 341 -17.34 8.55 6.53
C ARG A 341 -18.42 7.47 6.54
N LEU A 342 -18.03 6.19 6.62
CA LEU A 342 -18.98 5.08 6.77
C LEU A 342 -19.78 5.19 8.09
N ALA A 343 -19.12 5.58 9.18
CA ALA A 343 -19.74 5.77 10.50
C ALA A 343 -20.67 6.99 10.57
N ALA A 344 -20.55 7.97 9.67
CA ALA A 344 -21.56 9.02 9.50
C ALA A 344 -22.70 8.55 8.58
N LEU A 345 -22.37 7.93 7.45
CA LEU A 345 -23.30 7.53 6.40
C LEU A 345 -24.29 6.46 6.87
N LEU A 346 -23.80 5.32 7.38
CA LEU A 346 -24.63 4.15 7.68
C LEU A 346 -25.57 4.38 8.89
N PRO A 347 -25.13 4.94 10.01
CA PRO A 347 -26.03 5.26 11.12
C PRO A 347 -27.07 6.32 10.76
N ALA A 348 -26.72 7.32 9.94
CA ALA A 348 -27.69 8.33 9.48
C ALA A 348 -28.77 7.70 8.59
N TYR A 349 -28.38 6.81 7.69
CA TYR A 349 -29.31 6.04 6.86
C TYR A 349 -30.30 5.21 7.71
N HIS A 350 -29.78 4.40 8.63
CA HIS A 350 -30.62 3.54 9.47
C HIS A 350 -31.46 4.33 10.48
N GLY A 351 -30.91 5.39 11.07
CA GLY A 351 -31.62 6.29 11.99
C GLY A 351 -32.79 7.03 11.32
N ALA A 352 -32.68 7.29 10.02
CA ALA A 352 -33.75 7.84 9.20
C ALA A 352 -34.82 6.80 8.77
N GLY A 353 -34.69 5.53 9.21
CA GLY A 353 -35.61 4.43 8.89
C GLY A 353 -35.23 3.65 7.64
N GLY A 354 -34.06 3.91 7.05
CA GLY A 354 -33.51 3.13 5.95
C GLY A 354 -33.26 1.67 6.36
N LYS A 355 -33.43 0.76 5.41
CA LYS A 355 -33.24 -0.70 5.61
C LYS A 355 -32.41 -1.26 4.46
N LYS A 356 -31.75 -2.39 4.72
CA LYS A 356 -30.96 -3.11 3.72
C LYS A 356 -29.95 -2.21 2.98
N ALA A 357 -29.16 -1.42 3.71
CA ALA A 357 -28.21 -0.50 3.10
C ALA A 357 -27.20 -1.24 2.21
N VAL A 358 -27.05 -0.81 0.97
CA VAL A 358 -26.04 -1.29 0.02
C VAL A 358 -25.11 -0.13 -0.30
N ILE A 359 -23.80 -0.31 -0.20
CA ILE A 359 -22.85 0.75 -0.56
C ILE A 359 -22.42 0.57 -2.01
N LEU A 360 -22.57 1.61 -2.83
CA LEU A 360 -21.98 1.67 -4.16
C LEU A 360 -20.68 2.46 -4.09
N VAL A 361 -19.55 1.76 -4.02
CA VAL A 361 -18.22 2.35 -4.05
C VAL A 361 -17.87 2.69 -5.50
N HIS A 362 -17.44 3.92 -5.75
CA HIS A 362 -17.16 4.41 -7.09
C HIS A 362 -16.10 5.53 -7.08
N ASP A 363 -15.40 5.76 -8.19
CA ASP A 363 -14.51 6.92 -8.31
C ASP A 363 -15.26 8.22 -8.67
N GLU A 364 -14.61 9.36 -8.51
CA GLU A 364 -15.18 10.70 -8.79
C GLU A 364 -15.38 11.01 -10.28
N ASN A 365 -14.81 10.20 -11.19
CA ASN A 365 -14.90 10.39 -12.62
C ASN A 365 -15.96 9.45 -13.22
N HIS A 366 -15.55 8.25 -13.64
CA HIS A 366 -16.41 7.27 -14.31
C HIS A 366 -17.64 6.92 -13.47
N GLY A 367 -17.43 6.69 -12.16
CA GLY A 367 -18.51 6.35 -11.25
C GLY A 367 -19.56 7.46 -11.09
N ALA A 368 -19.12 8.71 -10.97
CA ALA A 368 -20.01 9.85 -10.82
C ALA A 368 -20.80 10.11 -12.11
N GLU A 369 -20.15 9.99 -13.28
CA GLU A 369 -20.78 10.09 -14.59
C GLU A 369 -21.82 8.99 -14.80
N MET A 370 -21.48 7.74 -14.46
CA MET A 370 -22.40 6.60 -14.52
C MET A 370 -23.66 6.87 -13.68
N ILE A 371 -23.52 7.32 -12.44
CA ILE A 371 -24.66 7.68 -11.57
C ILE A 371 -25.51 8.79 -12.19
N ALA A 372 -24.87 9.80 -12.80
CA ALA A 372 -25.59 10.88 -13.47
C ALA A 372 -26.38 10.39 -14.70
N MET A 373 -25.81 9.48 -15.49
CA MET A 373 -26.48 8.84 -16.62
C MET A 373 -27.67 8.00 -16.18
N LEU A 374 -27.50 7.18 -15.13
CA LEU A 374 -28.56 6.39 -14.53
C LEU A 374 -29.75 7.25 -14.07
N ALA A 375 -29.45 8.38 -13.42
CA ALA A 375 -30.47 9.30 -12.92
C ALA A 375 -31.24 10.05 -14.03
N ARG A 376 -30.61 10.27 -15.18
CA ARG A 376 -31.20 11.04 -16.30
C ARG A 376 -31.96 10.19 -17.30
N HIS A 377 -31.46 8.99 -17.57
CA HIS A 377 -31.91 8.16 -18.69
C HIS A 377 -32.49 6.80 -18.27
N TYR A 378 -32.27 6.39 -17.03
CA TYR A 378 -32.70 5.10 -16.50
C TYR A 378 -33.49 5.28 -15.19
N ARG A 379 -33.49 4.27 -14.31
CA ARG A 379 -34.29 4.27 -13.08
C ARG A 379 -33.62 5.04 -11.93
N GLY A 380 -32.39 5.53 -12.10
CA GLY A 380 -31.57 6.07 -11.02
C GLY A 380 -31.21 5.03 -9.97
N LEU A 381 -30.59 5.47 -8.87
CA LEU A 381 -30.15 4.56 -7.79
C LEU A 381 -31.33 4.13 -6.90
N PRO A 382 -31.51 2.82 -6.60
CA PRO A 382 -32.51 2.32 -5.64
C PRO A 382 -32.36 2.99 -4.26
N ALA A 383 -33.44 3.24 -3.52
CA ALA A 383 -33.41 4.06 -2.28
C ALA A 383 -32.47 3.53 -1.19
N ASN A 384 -32.09 2.25 -1.23
CA ASN A 384 -31.13 1.62 -0.32
C ASN A 384 -29.70 1.51 -0.85
N VAL A 385 -29.44 1.88 -2.10
CA VAL A 385 -28.09 1.95 -2.68
C VAL A 385 -27.48 3.32 -2.41
N LEU A 386 -26.50 3.38 -1.52
CA LEU A 386 -25.82 4.58 -1.05
C LEU A 386 -24.49 4.75 -1.82
N PRO A 387 -24.37 5.76 -2.71
CA PRO A 387 -23.12 6.02 -3.41
C PRO A 387 -22.06 6.53 -2.45
N PHE A 388 -20.86 5.96 -2.52
CA PHE A 388 -19.71 6.26 -1.68
C PHE A 388 -18.49 6.52 -2.56
N SER A 389 -18.19 7.81 -2.75
CA SER A 389 -17.18 8.25 -3.70
C SER A 389 -15.78 8.22 -3.11
N LEU A 390 -14.82 7.77 -3.91
CA LEU A 390 -13.41 7.62 -3.55
C LEU A 390 -12.54 8.23 -4.63
N ASN A 391 -11.27 8.55 -4.30
CA ASN A 391 -10.31 8.87 -5.36
C ASN A 391 -10.19 7.67 -6.33
N GLN A 392 -10.02 6.47 -5.79
CA GLN A 392 -9.91 5.22 -6.53
C GLN A 392 -10.57 4.06 -5.78
N VAL A 393 -11.28 3.17 -6.48
CA VAL A 393 -11.94 1.99 -5.87
C VAL A 393 -10.91 0.96 -5.40
N THR A 394 -9.78 0.84 -6.11
CA THR A 394 -8.68 -0.09 -5.82
C THR A 394 -7.96 0.18 -4.49
N GLN A 395 -8.18 1.35 -3.86
CA GLN A 395 -7.66 1.65 -2.53
C GLN A 395 -8.32 0.81 -1.42
N LEU A 396 -9.51 0.25 -1.67
CA LEU A 396 -10.31 -0.39 -0.64
C LEU A 396 -9.75 -1.77 -0.29
N GLY A 397 -9.30 -1.94 0.95
CA GLY A 397 -8.88 -3.23 1.50
C GLY A 397 -10.05 -4.01 2.13
N HIS A 398 -9.86 -5.32 2.31
CA HIS A 398 -10.85 -6.20 2.93
C HIS A 398 -11.25 -5.75 4.35
N GLU A 399 -10.37 -5.04 5.07
CA GLU A 399 -10.65 -4.50 6.40
C GLU A 399 -11.76 -3.44 6.37
N VAL A 400 -11.78 -2.57 5.36
CA VAL A 400 -12.80 -1.51 5.24
C VAL A 400 -14.09 -2.10 4.70
N MET A 401 -14.00 -3.04 3.76
CA MET A 401 -15.16 -3.77 3.25
C MET A 401 -15.89 -4.53 4.38
N ALA A 402 -15.15 -5.29 5.19
CA ALA A 402 -15.70 -6.00 6.34
C ALA A 402 -16.25 -5.03 7.40
N ALA A 403 -15.56 -3.92 7.65
CA ALA A 403 -16.02 -2.88 8.57
C ALA A 403 -17.35 -2.24 8.12
N ALA A 404 -17.51 -1.93 6.83
CA ALA A 404 -18.75 -1.40 6.28
C ALA A 404 -19.93 -2.36 6.54
N LEU A 405 -19.71 -3.66 6.32
CA LEU A 405 -20.71 -4.69 6.62
C LEU A 405 -21.04 -4.75 8.12
N ALA A 406 -20.01 -4.78 8.98
CA ALA A 406 -20.16 -4.78 10.43
C ALA A 406 -20.90 -3.52 10.96
N MET A 407 -20.78 -2.39 10.27
CA MET A 407 -21.48 -1.14 10.59
C MET A 407 -22.96 -1.11 10.16
N GLY A 408 -23.42 -2.10 9.40
CA GLY A 408 -24.83 -2.20 8.98
C GLY A 408 -25.05 -2.23 7.47
N ALA A 409 -24.00 -2.13 6.64
CA ALA A 409 -24.15 -2.44 5.23
C ALA A 409 -24.48 -3.92 5.05
N GLN A 410 -25.27 -4.21 4.02
CA GLN A 410 -25.70 -5.56 3.65
C GLN A 410 -24.94 -6.09 2.45
N SER A 411 -24.50 -5.20 1.57
CA SER A 411 -23.70 -5.51 0.39
C SER A 411 -22.89 -4.28 -0.02
N LEU A 412 -21.80 -4.49 -0.74
CA LEU A 412 -21.03 -3.46 -1.42
C LEU A 412 -20.94 -3.80 -2.92
N PHE A 413 -21.30 -2.84 -3.76
CA PHE A 413 -20.95 -2.82 -5.18
C PHE A 413 -19.70 -1.99 -5.37
N LEU A 414 -18.71 -2.54 -6.07
CA LEU A 414 -17.44 -1.88 -6.40
C LEU A 414 -17.46 -1.58 -7.90
N LEU A 415 -17.92 -0.39 -8.27
CA LEU A 415 -18.00 0.05 -9.67
C LEU A 415 -16.63 0.52 -10.13
N ILE A 416 -16.00 -0.25 -11.02
CA ILE A 416 -14.67 0.01 -11.55
C ILE A 416 -14.79 0.77 -12.88
N ASP A 417 -13.91 1.73 -13.11
CA ASP A 417 -13.65 2.29 -14.45
C ASP A 417 -13.09 1.21 -15.39
N PRO A 418 -13.81 0.80 -16.45
CA PRO A 418 -13.37 -0.28 -17.34
C PRO A 418 -12.04 -0.01 -18.06
N ARG A 419 -11.61 1.25 -18.16
CA ARG A 419 -10.26 1.61 -18.66
C ARG A 419 -9.14 1.10 -17.75
N ARG A 420 -9.46 0.79 -16.49
CA ARG A 420 -8.52 0.37 -15.44
C ARG A 420 -8.65 -1.10 -15.09
N ARG A 421 -9.20 -1.91 -15.99
CA ARG A 421 -9.43 -3.35 -15.79
C ARG A 421 -8.17 -4.12 -15.39
N ASP A 422 -7.00 -3.72 -15.88
CA ASP A 422 -5.74 -4.40 -15.55
C ASP A 422 -5.24 -4.13 -14.13
N GLU A 423 -5.83 -3.15 -13.42
CA GLU A 423 -5.43 -2.76 -12.06
C GLU A 423 -6.28 -3.40 -10.95
N ILE A 424 -7.31 -4.18 -11.28
CA ILE A 424 -8.32 -4.61 -10.29
C ILE A 424 -8.10 -5.98 -9.66
N SER A 425 -7.03 -6.69 -10.04
CA SER A 425 -6.71 -8.01 -9.49
C SER A 425 -6.70 -8.00 -7.96
N GLY A 426 -6.07 -6.98 -7.37
CA GLY A 426 -6.09 -6.75 -5.92
C GLY A 426 -7.50 -6.59 -5.37
N THR A 427 -8.33 -5.73 -5.97
CA THR A 427 -9.73 -5.51 -5.54
C THR A 427 -10.55 -6.80 -5.56
N ILE A 428 -10.41 -7.60 -6.63
CA ILE A 428 -11.10 -8.89 -6.77
C ILE A 428 -10.66 -9.84 -5.64
N GLU A 429 -9.36 -9.97 -5.39
CA GLU A 429 -8.84 -10.81 -4.31
C GLU A 429 -9.31 -10.36 -2.92
N GLN A 430 -9.33 -9.04 -2.67
CA GLN A 430 -9.82 -8.48 -1.41
C GLN A 430 -11.32 -8.77 -1.21
N ALA A 431 -12.14 -8.56 -2.24
CA ALA A 431 -13.58 -8.83 -2.20
C ALA A 431 -13.86 -10.33 -2.03
N ALA A 432 -13.15 -11.19 -2.76
CA ALA A 432 -13.26 -12.64 -2.68
C ALA A 432 -12.92 -13.17 -1.28
N LEU A 433 -11.90 -12.60 -0.62
CA LEU A 433 -11.56 -12.95 0.76
C LEU A 433 -12.73 -12.68 1.71
N VAL A 434 -13.38 -11.51 1.61
CA VAL A 434 -14.54 -11.18 2.48
C VAL A 434 -15.72 -12.09 2.15
N ASN A 435 -16.07 -12.28 0.88
CA ASN A 435 -17.14 -13.19 0.45
C ASN A 435 -16.93 -14.62 0.97
N ARG A 436 -15.69 -15.12 0.95
CA ARG A 436 -15.37 -16.45 1.50
C ARG A 436 -15.61 -16.54 3.00
N VAL A 437 -15.16 -15.54 3.75
CA VAL A 437 -15.37 -15.47 5.20
C VAL A 437 -16.86 -15.44 5.52
N LEU A 438 -17.66 -14.65 4.79
CA LEU A 438 -19.11 -14.59 4.95
C LEU A 438 -19.80 -15.91 4.56
N GLY A 439 -19.34 -16.57 3.49
CA GLY A 439 -19.86 -17.87 3.07
C GLY A 439 -19.65 -18.96 4.12
N ALA A 440 -18.50 -18.95 4.82
CA ALA A 440 -18.25 -19.85 5.94
C ALA A 440 -19.19 -19.58 7.13
N MET A 441 -19.64 -18.33 7.31
CA MET A 441 -20.58 -17.92 8.35
C MET A 441 -22.05 -18.27 8.02
N ALA A 442 -22.30 -18.96 6.90
CA ALA A 442 -23.62 -19.31 6.38
C ALA A 442 -24.55 -18.12 6.14
N PHE A 443 -23.99 -16.94 5.85
CA PHE A 443 -24.74 -15.94 5.08
C PHE A 443 -25.05 -16.58 3.71
N GLU A 444 -26.32 -16.56 3.30
CA GLU A 444 -26.88 -17.46 2.27
C GLU A 444 -25.98 -17.66 1.05
N LYS A 445 -25.71 -18.93 0.74
CA LYS A 445 -24.87 -19.37 -0.37
C LYS A 445 -25.59 -19.08 -1.70
N GLY A 446 -25.26 -17.96 -2.35
CA GLY A 446 -25.89 -17.55 -3.61
C GLY A 446 -25.86 -16.05 -3.87
N ASP A 447 -25.72 -15.23 -2.82
CA ASP A 447 -25.58 -13.77 -2.93
C ASP A 447 -24.16 -13.36 -2.54
N GLU A 448 -23.28 -13.15 -3.51
CA GLU A 448 -22.04 -12.43 -3.22
C GLU A 448 -22.39 -11.06 -2.61
N ARG A 449 -21.83 -10.75 -1.44
CA ARG A 449 -22.09 -9.49 -0.74
C ARG A 449 -21.11 -8.40 -1.16
N LEU A 450 -20.00 -8.77 -1.78
CA LEU A 450 -19.03 -7.87 -2.36
C LEU A 450 -18.98 -8.19 -3.85
N VAL A 451 -19.53 -7.31 -4.68
CA VAL A 451 -19.66 -7.54 -6.12
C VAL A 451 -18.88 -6.47 -6.86
N VAL A 452 -17.89 -6.90 -7.66
CA VAL A 452 -17.14 -6.03 -8.56
C VAL A 452 -17.92 -5.85 -9.84
N ILE A 453 -18.21 -4.60 -10.20
CA ILE A 453 -18.90 -4.24 -11.44
C ILE A 453 -17.86 -3.65 -12.39
N ASP A 454 -17.50 -4.41 -13.41
CA ASP A 454 -16.62 -4.02 -14.52
C ASP A 454 -17.46 -3.96 -15.80
N GLU A 455 -18.33 -2.94 -15.85
CA GLU A 455 -19.31 -2.73 -16.91
C GLU A 455 -19.38 -1.25 -17.26
N GLN A 456 -19.43 -0.97 -18.57
CA GLN A 456 -19.46 0.37 -19.17
C GLN A 456 -20.85 0.74 -19.69
N ASP A 457 -21.72 -0.23 -19.98
CA ASP A 457 -23.09 0.03 -20.41
C ASP A 457 -23.96 0.46 -19.21
N PRO A 458 -24.51 1.70 -19.21
CA PRO A 458 -25.37 2.15 -18.12
C PRO A 458 -26.63 1.30 -17.93
N GLU A 459 -27.18 0.70 -18.99
CA GLU A 459 -28.36 -0.16 -18.84
C GLU A 459 -28.03 -1.45 -18.07
N ALA A 460 -26.87 -2.05 -18.36
CA ALA A 460 -26.39 -3.22 -17.64
C ALA A 460 -26.10 -2.89 -16.16
N VAL A 461 -25.44 -1.76 -15.87
CA VAL A 461 -25.21 -1.29 -14.50
C VAL A 461 -26.54 -1.07 -13.76
N ASP A 462 -27.52 -0.42 -14.40
CA ASP A 462 -28.87 -0.23 -13.86
C ASP A 462 -29.50 -1.57 -13.45
N ARG A 463 -29.48 -2.57 -14.33
CA ARG A 463 -30.01 -3.92 -14.03
C ARG A 463 -29.30 -4.56 -12.84
N ILE A 464 -27.97 -4.49 -12.79
CA ILE A 464 -27.17 -5.07 -11.70
C ILE A 464 -27.53 -4.43 -10.36
N LEU A 465 -27.55 -3.09 -10.30
CA LEU A 465 -27.83 -2.37 -9.05
C LEU A 465 -29.24 -2.62 -8.53
N TRP A 466 -30.25 -2.68 -9.40
CA TRP A 466 -31.63 -2.95 -9.00
C TRP A 466 -31.85 -4.41 -8.60
N ALA A 467 -31.24 -5.36 -9.30
CA ALA A 467 -31.32 -6.78 -8.91
C ALA A 467 -30.63 -7.02 -7.56
N GLY A 468 -29.44 -6.44 -7.38
CA GLY A 468 -28.63 -6.63 -6.18
C GLY A 468 -29.01 -5.71 -5.01
N ALA A 469 -29.94 -4.77 -5.19
CA ALA A 469 -30.51 -3.98 -4.11
C ALA A 469 -31.41 -4.81 -3.18
N ASP A 470 -32.02 -5.90 -3.67
CA ASP A 470 -32.80 -6.82 -2.84
C ASP A 470 -31.92 -7.86 -2.15
N VAL A 471 -31.08 -7.39 -1.24
CA VAL A 471 -30.15 -8.21 -0.48
C VAL A 471 -30.81 -8.75 0.80
N ALA A 472 -30.57 -10.03 1.11
CA ALA A 472 -31.03 -10.61 2.38
C ALA A 472 -30.32 -9.95 3.58
N PRO A 473 -31.07 -9.60 4.66
CA PRO A 473 -30.50 -8.84 5.77
C PRO A 473 -29.59 -9.71 6.64
N MET A 474 -28.39 -9.19 6.92
CA MET A 474 -27.43 -9.66 7.91
C MET A 474 -27.65 -8.92 9.23
N LYS A 475 -27.66 -9.70 10.32
CA LYS A 475 -27.75 -9.16 11.67
C LYS A 475 -26.38 -8.68 12.10
N GLN A 476 -26.25 -7.38 12.36
CA GLN A 476 -25.00 -6.81 12.88
C GLN A 476 -25.08 -6.56 14.38
N ARG A 477 -23.93 -6.67 15.05
CA ARG A 477 -23.75 -6.25 16.44
C ARG A 477 -22.72 -5.13 16.47
N GLY A 478 -23.02 -4.09 17.28
CA GLY A 478 -22.36 -2.80 17.25
C GLY A 478 -20.84 -2.88 17.09
N PHE A 479 -20.34 -2.12 16.13
CA PHE A 479 -18.95 -2.07 15.73
C PHE A 479 -18.49 -0.62 15.67
N THR A 480 -17.33 -0.33 16.25
CA THR A 480 -16.69 0.99 16.16
C THR A 480 -15.23 0.76 15.79
N PRO A 481 -14.80 1.19 14.60
CA PRO A 481 -13.44 0.98 14.18
C PRO A 481 -12.55 2.03 14.82
N ASN A 482 -11.58 1.61 15.62
CA ASN A 482 -10.51 2.49 16.07
C ASN A 482 -9.25 1.68 16.27
N ALA A 483 -8.46 1.48 15.20
CA ALA A 483 -7.21 0.72 15.27
C ALA A 483 -6.41 0.73 13.94
N ASN A 484 -5.25 0.07 13.97
CA ASN A 484 -4.49 -0.33 12.78
C ASN A 484 -5.27 -1.33 11.89
N LYS A 485 -4.77 -1.56 10.66
CA LYS A 485 -5.43 -2.36 9.62
C LYS A 485 -5.88 -3.75 10.09
N ARG A 486 -5.01 -4.48 10.77
CA ARG A 486 -5.29 -5.87 11.19
C ARG A 486 -6.31 -5.93 12.33
N GLU A 487 -6.26 -4.98 13.25
CA GLU A 487 -7.23 -4.87 14.32
C GLU A 487 -8.62 -4.49 13.80
N VAL A 488 -8.71 -3.58 12.81
CA VAL A 488 -9.98 -3.28 12.12
C VAL A 488 -10.52 -4.54 11.45
N ALA A 489 -9.71 -5.26 10.69
CA ALA A 489 -10.14 -6.50 10.04
C ALA A 489 -10.63 -7.54 11.06
N ARG A 490 -9.85 -7.78 12.13
CA ARG A 490 -10.20 -8.75 13.18
C ARG A 490 -11.51 -8.40 13.86
N THR A 491 -11.67 -7.16 14.30
CA THR A 491 -12.86 -6.71 15.01
C THR A 491 -14.09 -6.70 14.11
N ALA A 492 -13.93 -6.36 12.82
CA ALA A 492 -15.01 -6.43 11.84
C ALA A 492 -15.46 -7.88 11.59
N PHE A 493 -14.53 -8.79 11.32
CA PHE A 493 -14.86 -10.21 11.13
C PHE A 493 -15.44 -10.85 12.39
N TRP A 494 -14.94 -10.46 13.58
CA TRP A 494 -15.52 -10.91 14.84
C TRP A 494 -16.96 -10.43 15.02
N ALA A 495 -17.25 -9.15 14.74
CA ALA A 495 -18.60 -8.59 14.83
C ALA A 495 -19.57 -9.28 13.86
N LEU A 496 -19.11 -9.53 12.62
CA LEU A 496 -19.87 -10.29 11.62
C LEU A 496 -20.14 -11.73 12.09
N ASN A 497 -19.15 -12.40 12.67
CA ASN A 497 -19.28 -13.75 13.20
C ASN A 497 -20.25 -13.81 14.39
N ASP A 498 -20.24 -12.82 15.29
CA ASP A 498 -21.15 -12.80 16.44
C ASP A 498 -22.62 -12.65 16.00
N GLY A 499 -22.85 -11.96 14.88
CA GLY A 499 -24.15 -11.81 14.21
C GLY A 499 -24.53 -12.93 13.23
N ALA A 500 -23.61 -13.86 12.94
CA ALA A 500 -23.75 -14.85 11.88
C ALA A 500 -24.81 -15.94 12.17
N PRO A 501 -25.48 -16.46 11.12
CA PRO A 501 -26.33 -17.66 11.22
C PRO A 501 -25.58 -18.88 11.74
N ALA A 502 -24.35 -19.11 11.25
CA ALA A 502 -23.48 -20.20 11.68
C ALA A 502 -22.13 -19.63 12.14
N ARG A 503 -21.97 -19.49 13.47
CA ARG A 503 -20.72 -18.99 14.05
C ARG A 503 -19.57 -19.94 13.76
N GLN A 504 -18.46 -19.37 13.32
CA GLN A 504 -17.22 -20.09 13.06
C GLN A 504 -16.18 -19.79 14.13
N GLN A 505 -15.39 -20.80 14.50
CA GLN A 505 -14.20 -20.58 15.33
C GLN A 505 -12.97 -20.35 14.47
N VAL A 506 -12.81 -21.19 13.43
CA VAL A 506 -11.71 -21.14 12.47
C VAL A 506 -12.28 -21.32 11.09
N ILE A 507 -11.88 -20.46 10.15
CA ILE A 507 -12.28 -20.52 8.75
C ILE A 507 -11.05 -20.85 7.91
N ALA A 508 -11.10 -21.94 7.14
CA ALA A 508 -10.03 -22.27 6.20
C ALA A 508 -9.98 -21.23 5.06
N LEU A 509 -8.77 -20.80 4.69
CA LEU A 509 -8.54 -19.86 3.60
C LEU A 509 -7.68 -20.52 2.51
N GLU A 510 -7.57 -19.88 1.35
CA GLU A 510 -6.68 -20.34 0.29
C GLU A 510 -5.25 -19.85 0.51
N SER A 511 -4.32 -20.47 -0.23
CA SER A 511 -2.97 -19.95 -0.39
C SER A 511 -2.99 -18.49 -0.83
N GLY A 512 -2.09 -17.68 -0.26
CA GLY A 512 -2.00 -16.24 -0.53
C GLY A 512 -2.77 -15.36 0.46
N ALA A 513 -3.71 -15.91 1.24
CA ALA A 513 -4.42 -15.14 2.26
C ALA A 513 -3.46 -14.55 3.32
N PRO A 514 -3.74 -13.33 3.83
CA PRO A 514 -2.87 -12.65 4.79
C PRO A 514 -3.09 -13.08 6.25
N TYR A 515 -3.79 -14.20 6.46
CA TYR A 515 -4.16 -14.76 7.76
C TYR A 515 -3.86 -16.26 7.77
N GLY A 516 -3.32 -16.75 8.89
CA GLY A 516 -3.16 -18.17 9.10
C GLY A 516 -2.18 -18.50 10.20
N ARG A 517 -1.98 -19.78 10.42
CA ARG A 517 -0.94 -20.29 11.31
C ARG A 517 0.21 -20.90 10.54
N ILE A 518 1.20 -21.36 11.29
CA ILE A 518 2.19 -22.31 10.81
C ILE A 518 2.05 -23.63 11.57
N THR A 519 2.49 -24.71 10.94
CA THR A 519 2.69 -26.01 11.59
C THR A 519 4.19 -26.33 11.55
N VAL A 520 4.68 -27.00 12.58
CA VAL A 520 6.08 -27.38 12.72
C VAL A 520 6.11 -28.89 12.94
N ASP A 521 6.84 -29.62 12.09
CA ASP A 521 7.18 -31.00 12.37
C ASP A 521 8.22 -31.04 13.51
N THR A 522 7.74 -31.43 14.70
CA THR A 522 8.51 -31.45 15.94
C THR A 522 9.61 -32.50 15.93
N THR A 523 9.53 -33.53 15.07
CA THR A 523 10.55 -34.58 14.99
C THR A 523 11.80 -34.12 14.23
N GLY A 524 11.62 -33.30 13.20
CA GLY A 524 12.71 -32.71 12.42
C GLY A 524 13.22 -31.38 12.97
N CYS A 525 12.45 -30.68 13.82
CA CYS A 525 12.85 -29.39 14.37
C CYS A 525 14.11 -29.50 15.24
N THR A 526 15.08 -28.61 15.00
CA THR A 526 16.35 -28.55 15.73
C THR A 526 16.43 -27.41 16.73
N MET A 527 15.32 -26.70 16.99
CA MET A 527 15.27 -25.56 17.92
C MET A 527 16.37 -24.50 17.67
N CYS A 528 16.77 -24.30 16.40
CA CYS A 528 17.79 -23.31 16.01
C CYS A 528 17.32 -21.86 16.07
N LEU A 529 16.02 -21.63 16.30
CA LEU A 529 15.36 -20.32 16.38
C LEU A 529 15.48 -19.43 15.13
N ALA A 530 15.97 -19.95 14.00
CA ALA A 530 16.03 -19.21 12.74
C ALA A 530 14.66 -18.64 12.32
N CYS A 531 13.58 -19.39 12.55
CA CYS A 531 12.22 -18.93 12.27
C CYS A 531 11.77 -17.75 13.15
N VAL A 532 12.24 -17.69 14.40
CA VAL A 532 11.95 -16.58 15.34
C VAL A 532 12.66 -15.33 14.84
N SER A 533 13.97 -15.42 14.60
CA SER A 533 14.79 -14.29 14.12
C SER A 533 14.34 -13.78 12.75
N ALA A 534 13.85 -14.66 11.86
CA ALA A 534 13.38 -14.28 10.54
C ALA A 534 11.93 -13.76 10.50
N CYS A 535 11.19 -13.78 11.61
CA CYS A 535 9.79 -13.35 11.62
C CYS A 535 9.70 -11.82 11.75
N PRO A 536 9.40 -11.07 10.68
CA PRO A 536 9.41 -9.60 10.73
C PRO A 536 8.32 -9.06 11.67
N MET A 537 7.22 -9.80 11.80
CA MET A 537 6.06 -9.42 12.62
C MET A 537 6.20 -9.75 14.10
N GLY A 538 7.23 -10.51 14.50
CA GLY A 538 7.30 -11.04 15.86
C GLY A 538 6.16 -12.02 16.20
N ALA A 539 5.55 -12.62 15.17
CA ALA A 539 4.46 -13.58 15.33
C ALA A 539 4.96 -14.90 15.94
N ILE A 540 6.19 -15.31 15.62
CA ILE A 540 6.86 -16.46 16.24
C ILE A 540 7.74 -15.93 17.37
N ARG A 541 7.57 -16.48 18.57
CA ARG A 541 8.25 -16.04 19.80
C ARG A 541 8.95 -17.21 20.46
N ASP A 542 10.11 -16.97 21.04
CA ASP A 542 10.83 -17.91 21.89
C ASP A 542 10.59 -17.61 23.37
N ASN A 543 11.26 -18.37 24.25
CA ASN A 543 11.29 -18.10 25.68
C ASN A 543 12.73 -18.29 26.20
N PRO A 544 13.27 -17.33 26.98
CA PRO A 544 14.65 -17.40 27.46
C PRO A 544 14.86 -18.48 28.53
N ASP A 545 13.81 -18.82 29.29
CA ASP A 545 13.88 -19.76 30.41
C ASP A 545 13.61 -21.21 29.98
N ARG A 546 12.94 -21.41 28.85
CA ARG A 546 12.54 -22.73 28.33
C ARG A 546 12.68 -22.80 26.82
N PRO A 547 13.29 -23.84 26.26
CA PRO A 547 13.40 -24.00 24.82
C PRO A 547 12.02 -24.34 24.24
N LEU A 548 11.32 -23.30 23.80
CA LEU A 548 10.04 -23.40 23.10
C LEU A 548 9.97 -22.39 21.96
N ILE A 549 9.09 -22.69 21.00
CA ILE A 549 8.62 -21.74 20.00
C ILE A 549 7.11 -21.67 20.09
N ALA A 550 6.58 -20.45 20.12
CA ALA A 550 5.15 -20.18 20.16
C ALA A 550 4.75 -19.25 19.01
N LEU A 551 3.47 -19.28 18.64
CA LEU A 551 2.89 -18.45 17.59
C LEU A 551 1.74 -17.62 18.16
N VAL A 552 1.77 -16.32 17.88
CA VAL A 552 0.58 -15.46 17.96
C VAL A 552 -0.01 -15.34 16.55
N GLU A 553 -1.10 -16.06 16.31
CA GLU A 553 -1.70 -16.21 14.97
C GLU A 553 -2.16 -14.87 14.38
N GLN A 554 -2.67 -13.96 15.24
CA GLN A 554 -3.12 -12.63 14.86
C GLN A 554 -2.00 -11.76 14.24
N ASP A 555 -0.74 -12.01 14.60
CA ASP A 555 0.41 -11.28 14.08
C ASP A 555 0.96 -11.91 12.78
N CYS A 556 0.53 -13.14 12.45
CA CYS A 556 1.03 -13.87 11.28
C CYS A 556 0.41 -13.33 9.98
N VAL A 557 1.26 -12.87 9.05
CA VAL A 557 0.87 -12.35 7.74
C VAL A 557 1.07 -13.34 6.57
N GLN A 558 1.37 -14.60 6.91
CA GLN A 558 1.60 -15.69 5.96
C GLN A 558 2.66 -15.36 4.87
N CYS A 559 3.74 -14.65 5.23
CA CYS A 559 4.80 -14.27 4.29
C CYS A 559 5.74 -15.44 3.90
N GLY A 560 5.72 -16.53 4.67
CA GLY A 560 6.52 -17.73 4.41
C GLY A 560 8.02 -17.62 4.71
N LEU A 561 8.50 -16.51 5.28
CA LEU A 561 9.91 -16.33 5.63
C LEU A 561 10.42 -17.42 6.59
N CYS A 562 9.62 -17.80 7.58
CA CYS A 562 9.93 -18.89 8.51
C CYS A 562 10.17 -20.24 7.81
N ALA A 563 9.33 -20.58 6.83
CA ALA A 563 9.48 -21.81 6.04
C ALA A 563 10.72 -21.76 5.12
N ARG A 564 11.01 -20.59 4.53
CA ARG A 564 12.18 -20.40 3.67
C ARG A 564 13.50 -20.48 4.44
N THR A 565 13.57 -19.83 5.60
CA THR A 565 14.79 -19.81 6.44
C THR A 565 15.05 -21.12 7.17
N CYS A 566 14.01 -21.94 7.40
CA CYS A 566 14.16 -23.21 8.11
C CYS A 566 15.14 -24.14 7.37
N PRO A 567 16.29 -24.51 7.99
CA PRO A 567 17.26 -25.38 7.35
C PRO A 567 16.74 -26.82 7.19
N GLU A 568 15.91 -27.28 8.13
CA GLU A 568 15.34 -28.63 8.14
C GLU A 568 14.05 -28.75 7.30
N LYS A 569 13.52 -27.64 6.77
CA LYS A 569 12.28 -27.58 5.98
C LYS A 569 11.05 -28.19 6.68
N VAL A 570 10.94 -28.00 7.99
CA VAL A 570 9.86 -28.57 8.83
C VAL A 570 8.68 -27.64 9.08
N ILE A 571 8.64 -26.45 8.47
CA ILE A 571 7.59 -25.45 8.69
C ILE A 571 6.67 -25.37 7.48
N THR A 572 5.36 -25.53 7.69
CA THR A 572 4.33 -25.42 6.66
C THR A 572 3.35 -24.29 7.01
N LEU A 573 2.92 -23.53 6.00
CA LEU A 573 1.89 -22.50 6.14
C LEU A 573 0.49 -23.13 6.11
N GLU A 574 -0.39 -22.72 7.01
CA GLU A 574 -1.79 -23.14 7.05
C GLU A 574 -2.68 -21.87 7.02
N PRO A 575 -3.08 -21.42 5.81
CA PRO A 575 -3.94 -20.26 5.64
C PRO A 575 -5.31 -20.48 6.28
N ARG A 576 -5.64 -19.64 7.27
CA ARG A 576 -6.91 -19.71 8.00
C ARG A 576 -7.18 -18.40 8.75
N LEU A 577 -8.43 -18.16 9.10
CA LEU A 577 -8.84 -17.06 9.97
C LEU A 577 -9.37 -17.64 11.29
N ASN A 578 -8.61 -17.47 12.37
CA ASN A 578 -9.03 -17.82 13.71
C ASN A 578 -9.77 -16.65 14.36
N LEU A 579 -11.05 -16.84 14.65
CA LEU A 579 -11.96 -15.83 15.20
C LEU A 579 -12.09 -15.93 16.73
N THR A 580 -11.36 -16.87 17.35
CA THR A 580 -11.33 -17.04 18.80
C THR A 580 -10.28 -16.14 19.45
N ASN A 581 -10.34 -15.99 20.77
CA ASN A 581 -9.33 -15.24 21.52
C ASN A 581 -7.95 -15.92 21.50
N GLU A 582 -7.86 -17.22 21.19
CA GLU A 582 -6.60 -17.95 21.08
C GLU A 582 -5.68 -17.34 20.00
N ALA A 583 -6.26 -16.72 18.96
CA ALA A 583 -5.48 -16.05 17.91
C ALA A 583 -4.55 -14.94 18.45
N MET A 584 -4.92 -14.32 19.59
CA MET A 584 -4.14 -13.26 20.24
C MET A 584 -3.18 -13.80 21.32
N SER A 585 -3.23 -15.10 21.60
CA SER A 585 -2.43 -15.78 22.60
C SER A 585 -1.20 -16.43 21.95
N ALA A 586 -0.10 -16.53 22.70
CA ALA A 586 1.06 -17.30 22.25
C ALA A 586 0.78 -18.80 22.42
N VAL A 587 0.50 -19.50 21.30
CA VAL A 587 0.27 -20.95 21.27
C VAL A 587 1.59 -21.66 21.03
N VAL A 588 1.97 -22.57 21.94
CA VAL A 588 3.21 -23.35 21.81
C VAL A 588 3.11 -24.29 20.61
N LEU A 589 4.07 -24.17 19.68
CA LEU A 589 4.18 -25.02 18.49
C LEU A 589 5.11 -26.21 18.73
N HIS A 590 6.21 -25.99 19.44
CA HIS A 590 7.18 -27.01 19.82
C HIS A 590 7.86 -26.60 21.12
N GLN A 591 8.13 -27.58 21.97
CA GLN A 591 8.82 -27.39 23.25
C GLN A 591 9.70 -28.60 23.52
N GLU A 592 10.91 -28.34 24.00
CA GLU A 592 11.84 -29.37 24.45
C GLU A 592 12.18 -29.22 25.93
N GLU A 593 12.76 -30.28 26.49
CA GLU A 593 13.42 -30.17 27.79
C GLU A 593 14.72 -29.37 27.64
N PRO A 594 15.04 -28.47 28.59
CA PRO A 594 16.34 -27.84 28.65
C PRO A 594 17.44 -28.89 28.85
N ALA A 595 18.57 -28.72 28.17
CA ALA A 595 19.81 -29.41 28.50
C ALA A 595 20.40 -28.79 29.78
N GLU A 596 20.53 -29.58 30.82
CA GLU A 596 21.18 -29.19 32.07
C GLU A 596 22.67 -29.51 32.01
N CYS A 597 23.49 -28.56 32.48
CA CYS A 597 24.93 -28.75 32.54
C CYS A 597 25.29 -29.91 33.47
N ILE A 598 26.06 -30.89 32.98
CA ILE A 598 26.48 -32.05 33.78
C ILE A 598 27.35 -31.71 35.00
N ARG A 599 27.90 -30.48 35.06
CA ARG A 599 28.77 -30.00 36.16
C ARG A 599 28.01 -29.16 37.19
N CYS A 600 27.10 -28.26 36.77
CA CYS A 600 26.44 -27.32 37.68
C CYS A 600 24.91 -27.34 37.65
N GLY A 601 24.29 -28.12 36.78
CA GLY A 601 22.82 -28.19 36.63
C GLY A 601 22.17 -26.99 35.93
N LYS A 602 22.94 -25.95 35.56
CA LYS A 602 22.42 -24.78 34.83
C LYS A 602 21.87 -25.21 33.47
N ALA A 603 20.63 -24.83 33.15
CA ALA A 603 20.04 -24.97 31.82
C ALA A 603 20.79 -24.07 30.82
N PHE A 604 21.21 -24.61 29.68
CA PHE A 604 22.05 -23.85 28.72
C PHE A 604 21.76 -24.12 27.23
N GLY A 605 20.76 -24.93 26.92
CA GLY A 605 20.36 -25.22 25.54
C GLY A 605 19.17 -26.16 25.47
N SER A 606 18.77 -26.59 24.28
CA SER A 606 17.79 -27.67 24.11
C SER A 606 18.46 -29.03 24.18
N LYS A 607 17.81 -29.98 24.85
CA LYS A 607 18.32 -31.36 25.00
C LYS A 607 18.55 -32.04 23.64
N GLY A 608 17.60 -31.90 22.71
CA GLY A 608 17.70 -32.50 21.38
C GLY A 608 18.90 -31.99 20.56
N SER A 609 19.22 -30.70 20.65
CA SER A 609 20.35 -30.11 19.92
C SER A 609 21.69 -30.54 20.49
N ILE A 610 21.83 -30.58 21.82
CA ILE A 610 23.05 -31.07 22.47
C ILE A 610 23.26 -32.55 22.13
N GLU A 611 22.22 -33.39 22.18
CA GLU A 611 22.31 -34.80 21.82
C GLU A 611 22.68 -35.01 20.35
N ARG A 612 22.12 -34.22 19.42
CA ARG A 612 22.49 -34.25 18.00
C ARG A 612 23.95 -33.85 17.76
N ILE A 613 24.41 -32.77 18.38
CA ILE A 613 25.81 -32.30 18.27
C ILE A 613 26.77 -33.37 18.80
N VAL A 614 26.47 -33.96 19.96
CA VAL A 614 27.24 -35.08 20.50
C VAL A 614 27.26 -36.25 19.51
N THR A 615 26.13 -36.62 18.93
CA THR A 615 26.04 -37.72 17.95
C THR A 615 26.81 -37.45 16.64
N GLN A 616 26.89 -36.19 16.21
CA GLN A 616 27.64 -35.82 15.01
C GLN A 616 29.15 -35.67 15.25
N LEU A 617 29.57 -35.26 16.45
CA LEU A 617 30.98 -34.95 16.73
C LEU A 617 31.72 -36.09 17.45
N ALA A 618 31.04 -36.83 18.34
CA ALA A 618 31.64 -37.89 19.13
C ALA A 618 32.29 -38.96 18.24
N GLY A 619 33.60 -39.13 18.37
CA GLY A 619 34.38 -40.11 17.60
C GLY A 619 34.55 -39.81 16.10
N LYS A 620 33.87 -38.79 15.55
CA LYS A 620 33.95 -38.40 14.13
C LYS A 620 34.88 -37.22 13.87
N HIS A 621 35.06 -36.34 14.85
CA HIS A 621 35.95 -35.18 14.75
C HIS A 621 37.19 -35.37 15.64
N SER A 622 38.36 -34.96 15.16
CA SER A 622 39.67 -35.15 15.84
C SER A 622 39.69 -34.61 17.27
N MET A 623 39.00 -33.48 17.51
CA MET A 623 38.89 -32.85 18.84
C MET A 623 37.98 -33.58 19.85
N PHE A 624 37.13 -34.52 19.42
CA PHE A 624 36.09 -35.15 20.26
C PHE A 624 36.23 -36.68 20.36
N GLN A 625 37.49 -37.14 20.34
CA GLN A 625 37.85 -38.56 20.41
C GLN A 625 37.76 -39.12 21.84
N SER A 626 38.06 -38.31 22.87
CA SER A 626 38.00 -38.74 24.28
C SER A 626 36.64 -38.43 24.93
N LYS A 627 36.32 -39.16 26.00
CA LYS A 627 35.10 -38.96 26.78
C LYS A 627 35.09 -37.58 27.45
N GLU A 628 36.23 -37.11 27.98
CA GLU A 628 36.30 -35.77 28.59
C GLU A 628 36.03 -34.66 27.55
N ALA A 629 36.50 -34.83 26.32
CA ALA A 629 36.26 -33.87 25.25
C ALA A 629 34.77 -33.84 24.81
N GLN A 630 34.11 -35.00 24.77
CA GLN A 630 32.68 -35.10 24.49
C GLN A 630 31.83 -34.47 25.60
N ASP A 631 32.23 -34.65 26.86
CA ASP A 631 31.55 -34.08 28.02
C ASP A 631 31.58 -32.54 28.03
N LEU A 632 32.60 -31.91 27.42
CA LEU A 632 32.63 -30.45 27.22
C LEU A 632 31.44 -29.95 26.38
N ILE A 633 30.85 -30.75 25.50
CA ILE A 633 29.65 -30.38 24.72
C ILE A 633 28.42 -30.30 25.63
N ARG A 634 28.39 -31.07 26.72
CA ARG A 634 27.28 -31.13 27.69
C ARG A 634 27.47 -30.17 28.88
N MET A 635 28.44 -29.25 28.82
CA MET A 635 28.72 -28.25 29.85
C MET A 635 28.32 -26.85 29.38
N CYS A 636 27.82 -26.02 30.30
CA CYS A 636 27.59 -24.60 30.03
C CYS A 636 28.91 -23.88 29.75
N ASP A 637 28.83 -22.68 29.17
CA ASP A 637 29.93 -21.76 28.92
C ASP A 637 30.92 -21.65 30.10
N ASP A 638 30.42 -21.32 31.29
CA ASP A 638 31.24 -21.16 32.50
C ASP A 638 31.99 -22.45 32.88
N CYS A 639 31.28 -23.58 32.87
CA CYS A 639 31.83 -24.88 33.28
C CYS A 639 32.80 -25.44 32.23
N ARG A 640 32.56 -25.17 30.95
CA ARG A 640 33.44 -25.57 29.85
C ARG A 640 34.78 -24.83 29.94
N ILE A 641 34.77 -23.53 30.24
CA ILE A 641 36.00 -22.74 30.43
C ILE A 641 36.79 -23.26 31.64
N ARG A 642 36.11 -23.51 32.78
CA ARG A 642 36.77 -24.07 33.97
C ARG A 642 37.39 -25.43 33.70
N GLN A 643 36.66 -26.33 33.02
CA GLN A 643 37.16 -27.66 32.67
C GLN A 643 38.37 -27.60 31.73
N GLN A 644 38.37 -26.69 30.76
CA GLN A 644 39.53 -26.47 29.87
C GLN A 644 40.74 -25.89 30.64
N ALA A 645 40.50 -25.00 31.60
CA ALA A 645 41.55 -24.45 32.44
C ALA A 645 42.19 -25.49 33.37
N GLU A 646 41.38 -26.44 33.87
CA GLU A 646 41.79 -27.54 34.75
C GLU A 646 42.47 -28.72 34.00
N ASN A 647 42.37 -28.77 32.67
CA ASN A 647 42.86 -29.89 31.86
C ASN A 647 44.40 -29.91 31.78
N LYS A 648 45.01 -31.09 31.95
CA LYS A 648 46.47 -31.30 31.81
C LYS A 648 46.85 -31.17 30.33
N GLY A 649 47.38 -30.01 29.96
CA GLY A 649 47.64 -29.60 28.58
C GLY A 649 47.08 -28.22 28.22
N ASN A 650 46.54 -27.47 29.20
CA ASN A 650 46.13 -26.07 29.02
C ASN A 650 47.28 -25.22 28.46
N PRO A 651 47.14 -24.61 27.26
CA PRO A 651 48.18 -23.75 26.68
C PRO A 651 48.43 -22.45 27.47
N PHE A 652 47.53 -22.12 28.42
CA PHE A 652 47.65 -21.02 29.37
C PHE A 652 48.13 -21.47 30.76
N ALA A 653 48.55 -22.73 30.94
CA ALA A 653 49.19 -23.17 32.17
C ALA A 653 50.56 -22.49 32.30
N PHE A 654 50.64 -21.49 33.18
CA PHE A 654 51.92 -20.92 33.58
C PHE A 654 52.74 -22.02 34.30
N GLY A 655 54.01 -22.18 33.92
CA GLY A 655 54.93 -23.09 34.60
C GLY A 655 55.12 -22.73 36.07
N GLU A 656 55.78 -23.60 36.84
CA GLU A 656 56.04 -23.34 38.27
C GLU A 656 56.66 -21.95 38.45
N ARG A 657 56.03 -21.15 39.32
CA ARG A 657 56.47 -19.78 39.61
C ARG A 657 57.93 -19.86 40.07
N PRO A 658 58.88 -19.16 39.41
CA PRO A 658 60.28 -19.18 39.81
C PRO A 658 60.40 -18.87 41.31
N LEU A 659 61.17 -19.69 42.03
CA LEU A 659 61.40 -19.48 43.46
C LEU A 659 61.95 -18.07 43.68
N ILE A 660 61.36 -17.36 44.64
CA ILE A 660 61.77 -16.01 45.00
C ILE A 660 63.19 -16.09 45.57
N ARG A 661 64.17 -15.55 44.85
CA ARG A 661 65.54 -15.40 45.37
C ARG A 661 65.51 -14.47 46.58
N THR A 662 66.02 -14.96 47.70
CA THR A 662 66.19 -14.20 48.93
C THR A 662 67.52 -13.44 48.90
N THR A 663 67.67 -12.42 49.74
CA THR A 663 68.94 -11.68 49.88
C THR A 663 70.09 -12.61 50.28
N GLU A 664 69.80 -13.68 51.02
CA GLU A 664 70.79 -14.71 51.38
C GLU A 664 71.29 -15.48 50.15
N ASP A 665 70.45 -15.71 49.14
CA ASP A 665 70.86 -16.38 47.89
C ASP A 665 71.85 -15.52 47.09
N TYR A 666 71.69 -14.19 47.11
CA TYR A 666 72.63 -13.26 46.46
C TYR A 666 73.95 -13.17 47.20
N LEU A 667 73.93 -13.13 48.54
CA LEU A 667 75.15 -13.10 49.35
C LEU A 667 75.95 -14.40 49.22
N ARG A 668 75.27 -15.55 49.09
CA ARG A 668 75.92 -16.85 48.83
C ARG A 668 76.61 -16.89 47.47
N GLU A 669 75.97 -16.34 46.42
CA GLU A 669 76.60 -16.20 45.09
C GLU A 669 77.78 -15.21 45.10
N GLU A 670 77.72 -14.12 45.87
CA GLU A 670 78.83 -13.16 46.00
C GLU A 670 80.03 -13.74 46.78
N GLU A 671 79.78 -14.54 47.83
CA GLU A 671 80.83 -15.27 48.56
C GLU A 671 81.48 -16.34 47.67
N GLU A 672 80.68 -17.08 46.89
CA GLU A 672 81.17 -18.07 45.92
C GLU A 672 81.95 -17.40 44.77
N ALA A 673 81.51 -16.23 44.30
CA ALA A 673 82.22 -15.45 43.28
C ALA A 673 83.53 -14.82 43.79
N ALA A 674 83.58 -14.40 45.06
CA ALA A 674 84.80 -13.87 45.68
C ALA A 674 85.87 -14.95 45.93
N ALA A 675 85.47 -16.22 46.11
CA ALA A 675 86.37 -17.35 46.29
C ALA A 675 86.98 -17.91 44.97
N GLY A 676 86.43 -17.55 43.81
CA GLY A 676 86.79 -18.16 42.50
C GLY A 676 87.79 -17.39 41.62
N GLY A 677 88.32 -16.26 42.06
CA GLY A 677 89.13 -15.37 41.22
C GLY A 677 90.61 -15.75 41.04
N ASN A 678 90.93 -16.81 40.28
CA ASN A 678 92.19 -16.86 39.51
C ASN A 678 92.23 -17.93 38.40
N GLY A 679 92.21 -17.50 37.13
CA GLY A 679 93.05 -18.11 36.09
C GLY A 679 92.41 -18.79 34.88
N LYS A 680 92.49 -18.07 33.75
CA LYS A 680 92.74 -18.51 32.35
C LYS A 680 91.59 -19.07 31.47
N ASP A 681 91.09 -18.16 30.61
CA ASP A 681 91.44 -18.00 29.19
C ASP A 681 91.28 -19.19 28.19
N ARG A 682 90.69 -18.83 27.03
CA ARG A 682 90.61 -19.50 25.70
C ARG A 682 89.41 -20.43 25.36
N SER A 683 88.55 -19.87 24.51
CA SER A 683 88.39 -20.21 23.07
C SER A 683 87.06 -20.78 22.56
N ALA A 684 86.65 -20.15 21.44
CA ALA A 684 85.96 -20.67 20.25
C ALA A 684 84.43 -20.77 20.23
N GLY A 685 83.84 -20.18 19.18
CA GLY A 685 82.59 -20.65 18.58
C GLY A 685 81.60 -19.57 18.14
N GLU A 686 81.90 -18.85 17.06
CA GLU A 686 80.90 -18.16 16.23
C GLU A 686 80.04 -19.19 15.49
N ASP A 687 78.70 -19.10 15.57
CA ASP A 687 77.79 -18.90 14.41
C ASP A 687 76.32 -19.04 14.83
N GLY A 688 75.45 -18.14 14.36
CA GLY A 688 74.02 -18.20 14.66
C GLY A 688 73.20 -17.03 14.12
N GLY A 689 73.22 -16.84 12.80
CA GLY A 689 72.41 -15.86 12.11
C GLY A 689 70.94 -16.27 11.89
N GLN A 690 70.09 -15.24 11.98
CA GLN A 690 68.85 -14.99 11.22
C GLN A 690 67.62 -15.89 11.43
N GLY A 691 66.67 -15.35 12.20
CA GLY A 691 65.27 -15.76 12.22
C GLY A 691 64.47 -15.14 11.07
N LYS A 692 63.68 -15.99 10.41
CA LYS A 692 62.48 -15.67 9.63
C LYS A 692 61.33 -16.52 10.16
N HIS A 693 60.14 -15.91 10.12
CA HIS A 693 58.78 -16.37 10.45
C HIS A 693 58.35 -16.22 11.90
#